data_AF-A0A8K0JG27-F1
#
_entry.id   AF-A0A8K0JG27-F1
#
_cell.length_a   1.000
_cell.length_b   1.000
_cell.length_c   1.000
_cell.angle_alpha   90.00
_cell.angle_beta   90.00
_cell.angle_gamma   90.00
#
_symmetry.space_group_name_H-M   'P 1'
#
loop_
_entity.id
_entity.type
_entity.pdbx_description
1 polymer ?
#
loop_
_entity_poly.entity_id
_entity_poly.type
_entity_poly.pdbx_seq_one_letter_code
_entity_poly.pdbx_strand_id
1 'polypeptide(L)'
;MDARRRTLAQENNISNMNPVSRLPTSTSKPQGALRSSGSNGNIRASLLGGGGGAGGSQSRMSLAPGSMGLGQPQQPMMSGMGMGMDMGGGNRRSTMMPGLGGSQGQAQGGRRDDLMASGGRGDAGIYGRTPGGRQSVMSASATARRSSSFASAGRQSLAPLSSTPHHASLSSSSSNNNLPDPRQIRNPTFQKQCRDQLSEYLLSSRCNLPLTSKTLISPTTKEFQSIFKWLITSPDALGYSSGYTQSLEVGAKGFEAECVQVLKDLKYPTDVGKTALGAPGSPTNWPTILVMLVWLSELAKALRQWSNPYTSTDPLIRPLSTLSTQDLQAENVGDVVSRLEKEYFTEAYAAWWAQDEEGEGVEFEGPKRMLTERFEAIEAADITSLRELSEQKEQADKELNLLKHEPNPLTEAKNKEMNLIKHKQDQLKYLDLYREKARKHQQAIEQGRQALVNVEAEIQQLEQDKAELERQVAEQNLTPDEVARMNSERSTLSESIRELSAELHKKTRELGEQEIAVTRRMDDIDSLVGKYMHGKAVIGLNASSVQQQFDIDFNVDVNMASSDLTAVNVVGQRIKESIRPGLQTFGEQLRTEWRQYSNQKIEWDDKLDRLGSELEQRRHQVQALELKLASLESAAEAEKQKLSVQTQDTRQLLAKLEADVGAMSMSSDQELLAVETEIQQLNFERQEMIHRGNATREKTQQEIMFQLEQIIRAKQYVTDKLNELTKFAQQHA
;
A
#
# COMPACT_ATOMS: atom_id res chain seq x y z
N MET A 1 65.98 51.87 -48.04
CA MET A 1 66.79 50.88 -48.77
C MET A 1 66.08 49.53 -48.72
N ASP A 2 66.38 48.69 -49.69
CA ASP A 2 65.58 47.56 -50.16
C ASP A 2 65.48 46.34 -49.21
N ALA A 3 64.51 45.48 -49.53
CA ALA A 3 64.74 44.10 -50.00
C ALA A 3 63.78 43.05 -49.40
N ARG A 4 63.28 42.20 -50.32
CA ARG A 4 62.43 41.04 -50.08
C ARG A 4 63.26 39.78 -49.78
N ARG A 5 62.68 38.87 -48.99
CA ARG A 5 62.69 37.38 -49.14
C ARG A 5 64.02 36.61 -48.98
N ARG A 6 63.83 35.28 -48.76
CA ARG A 6 64.72 34.13 -49.07
C ARG A 6 65.94 33.94 -48.15
N THR A 7 66.48 32.74 -47.88
CA THR A 7 66.05 31.31 -47.91
C THR A 7 67.24 30.45 -47.43
N LEU A 8 67.01 29.21 -46.93
CA LEU A 8 67.97 28.07 -46.91
C LEU A 8 69.23 28.25 -46.01
N ALA A 9 69.97 27.24 -45.56
CA ALA A 9 69.85 25.76 -45.48
C ALA A 9 70.61 25.28 -44.21
N GLN A 10 70.46 24.05 -43.69
CA GLN A 10 71.34 22.85 -43.87
C GLN A 10 71.25 22.04 -42.53
N GLU A 11 71.55 20.74 -42.39
CA GLU A 11 71.53 19.55 -43.27
C GLU A 11 71.73 18.29 -42.37
N ASN A 12 71.83 17.07 -42.97
CA ASN A 12 72.36 15.80 -42.38
C ASN A 12 71.42 14.97 -41.44
N ASN A 13 71.31 13.62 -41.53
CA ASN A 13 71.85 12.66 -42.53
C ASN A 13 71.23 11.22 -42.45
N ILE A 14 71.26 10.45 -43.57
CA ILE A 14 71.18 8.96 -43.77
C ILE A 14 70.00 8.12 -43.13
N SER A 15 69.40 7.06 -43.73
CA SER A 15 69.71 6.23 -44.92
C SER A 15 68.48 5.57 -45.61
N ASN A 16 68.49 5.48 -46.95
CA ASN A 16 68.18 4.35 -47.89
C ASN A 16 67.07 3.28 -47.61
N MET A 17 66.35 2.67 -48.58
CA MET A 17 66.02 2.87 -50.02
C MET A 17 64.74 2.01 -50.31
N ASN A 18 63.66 2.43 -51.00
CA ASN A 18 63.43 2.68 -52.45
C ASN A 18 63.47 1.42 -53.37
N PRO A 19 62.82 1.34 -54.57
CA PRO A 19 61.89 2.30 -55.23
C PRO A 19 60.72 1.70 -56.11
N VAL A 20 59.97 2.57 -56.84
CA VAL A 20 59.20 2.36 -58.12
C VAL A 20 57.76 1.77 -58.08
N SER A 21 56.73 2.16 -58.87
CA SER A 21 56.25 3.47 -59.43
C SER A 21 54.89 3.33 -60.21
N ARG A 22 54.20 4.47 -60.48
CA ARG A 22 53.33 4.80 -61.66
C ARG A 22 51.90 4.23 -61.86
N LEU A 23 51.03 5.10 -62.39
CA LEU A 23 49.82 4.84 -63.24
C LEU A 23 50.25 4.44 -64.67
N PRO A 24 49.45 3.71 -65.50
CA PRO A 24 48.53 4.36 -66.44
C PRO A 24 47.32 3.50 -66.95
N THR A 25 46.85 3.80 -68.17
CA THR A 25 45.55 3.50 -68.82
C THR A 25 45.54 2.37 -69.88
N SER A 26 44.31 2.01 -70.31
CA SER A 26 43.87 1.63 -71.68
C SER A 26 43.86 0.15 -72.16
N THR A 27 42.73 -0.23 -72.81
CA THR A 27 42.53 -1.17 -73.96
C THR A 27 43.13 -2.60 -73.93
N SER A 28 42.53 -3.68 -74.46
CA SER A 28 41.33 -3.92 -75.29
C SER A 28 40.98 -5.44 -75.36
N LYS A 29 39.76 -5.79 -75.83
CA LYS A 29 39.29 -7.01 -76.55
C LYS A 29 40.27 -8.21 -76.74
N PRO A 30 39.79 -9.48 -76.65
CA PRO A 30 39.17 -10.10 -77.84
C PRO A 30 37.99 -11.08 -77.62
N GLN A 31 37.40 -11.52 -78.75
CA GLN A 31 36.38 -12.57 -78.88
C GLN A 31 37.02 -13.96 -79.11
N GLY A 32 36.25 -15.04 -78.89
CA GLY A 32 36.56 -16.42 -79.30
C GLY A 32 36.03 -17.44 -78.27
N ALA A 33 34.79 -17.94 -78.35
CA ALA A 33 34.25 -18.92 -79.29
C ALA A 33 34.89 -20.33 -79.18
N LEU A 34 34.15 -21.32 -78.62
CA LEU A 34 33.75 -22.55 -79.34
C LEU A 34 32.88 -23.52 -78.49
N ARG A 35 32.18 -24.40 -79.21
CA ARG A 35 31.09 -25.31 -78.80
C ARG A 35 31.57 -26.68 -78.28
N SER A 36 30.76 -27.36 -77.46
CA SER A 36 30.33 -28.79 -77.57
C SER A 36 29.66 -29.24 -76.25
N SER A 37 28.99 -30.39 -76.10
CA SER A 37 28.01 -31.15 -76.93
C SER A 37 27.43 -32.31 -76.06
N GLY A 38 26.24 -32.82 -76.38
CA GLY A 38 25.61 -34.01 -75.73
C GLY A 38 24.68 -33.68 -74.55
N SER A 39 23.64 -34.48 -74.23
CA SER A 39 23.20 -35.78 -74.81
C SER A 39 21.67 -35.96 -74.66
N ASN A 40 21.11 -36.88 -75.46
CA ASN A 40 19.70 -37.31 -75.43
C ASN A 40 19.33 -38.12 -74.17
N GLY A 41 18.03 -38.19 -73.85
CA GLY A 41 17.46 -39.20 -72.95
C GLY A 41 15.94 -39.10 -72.83
N ASN A 42 15.21 -40.12 -73.28
CA ASN A 42 13.74 -40.16 -73.30
C ASN A 42 13.24 -41.56 -72.85
N ILE A 43 11.99 -41.67 -72.38
CA ILE A 43 11.15 -42.89 -72.28
C ILE A 43 11.28 -43.83 -71.03
N ARG A 44 10.10 -44.07 -70.41
CA ARG A 44 9.61 -45.23 -69.58
C ARG A 44 10.26 -45.59 -68.23
N ALA A 45 9.40 -45.75 -67.21
CA ALA A 45 8.97 -47.06 -66.70
C ALA A 45 7.63 -46.96 -65.91
N SER A 46 6.96 -48.10 -65.69
CA SER A 46 5.59 -48.24 -65.15
C SER A 46 5.55 -49.14 -63.89
N LEU A 47 4.34 -49.37 -63.35
CA LEU A 47 3.89 -50.37 -62.35
C LEU A 47 3.72 -49.87 -60.88
N LEU A 48 2.82 -50.41 -60.05
CA LEU A 48 1.40 -50.83 -60.24
C LEU A 48 0.73 -51.08 -58.85
N GLY A 49 -0.60 -51.02 -58.77
CA GLY A 49 -1.44 -51.47 -57.64
C GLY A 49 -1.76 -50.38 -56.61
N GLY A 50 -2.96 -50.24 -56.03
CA GLY A 50 -4.24 -50.99 -56.13
C GLY A 50 -4.97 -50.88 -54.77
N GLY A 51 -6.29 -50.78 -54.63
CA GLY A 51 -7.40 -50.65 -55.60
C GLY A 51 -8.75 -50.45 -54.86
N GLY A 52 -9.87 -50.38 -55.60
CA GLY A 52 -11.25 -50.30 -55.08
C GLY A 52 -11.74 -48.89 -54.69
N GLY A 53 -13.01 -48.49 -54.90
CA GLY A 53 -14.11 -49.15 -55.62
C GLY A 53 -15.48 -48.47 -55.36
N ALA A 54 -16.35 -48.40 -56.39
CA ALA A 54 -17.73 -47.86 -56.39
C ALA A 54 -17.93 -46.32 -56.16
N GLY A 55 -18.86 -45.63 -56.82
CA GLY A 55 -19.76 -46.00 -57.95
C GLY A 55 -20.81 -44.92 -58.29
N GLY A 56 -21.36 -44.91 -59.52
CA GLY A 56 -22.51 -44.07 -59.98
C GLY A 56 -22.18 -42.58 -60.28
N SER A 57 -22.31 -41.98 -61.49
CA SER A 57 -23.27 -42.09 -62.62
C SER A 57 -24.74 -41.90 -62.22
N GLN A 58 -25.60 -41.15 -62.93
CA GLN A 58 -25.57 -40.29 -64.15
C GLN A 58 -26.78 -39.31 -64.04
N SER A 59 -26.81 -38.05 -64.50
CA SER A 59 -26.65 -37.46 -65.84
C SER A 59 -27.77 -37.80 -66.86
N ARG A 60 -28.36 -36.75 -67.48
CA ARG A 60 -29.14 -36.62 -68.76
C ARG A 60 -30.38 -35.71 -68.54
N MET A 61 -30.87 -34.89 -69.48
CA MET A 61 -30.47 -34.52 -70.86
C MET A 61 -31.01 -33.10 -71.13
N SER A 62 -30.21 -32.15 -71.64
CA SER A 62 -30.13 -31.76 -73.07
C SER A 62 -31.39 -31.14 -73.68
N LEU A 63 -31.33 -29.84 -74.05
CA LEU A 63 -31.77 -29.28 -75.35
C LEU A 63 -31.40 -27.78 -75.47
N ALA A 64 -30.92 -27.37 -76.64
CA ALA A 64 -30.61 -25.98 -77.05
C ALA A 64 -31.51 -25.59 -78.25
N PRO A 65 -31.59 -24.31 -78.69
CA PRO A 65 -30.55 -23.64 -79.53
C PRO A 65 -30.21 -22.20 -79.04
N GLY A 66 -29.07 -21.55 -79.32
CA GLY A 66 -28.54 -21.05 -80.62
C GLY A 66 -28.87 -19.54 -80.78
N SER A 67 -28.03 -18.61 -81.28
CA SER A 67 -26.69 -18.63 -81.91
C SER A 67 -26.08 -17.19 -81.97
N MET A 68 -24.77 -17.08 -82.30
CA MET A 68 -23.93 -15.88 -82.56
C MET A 68 -23.48 -15.02 -81.34
N GLY A 69 -22.24 -14.51 -81.25
CA GLY A 69 -21.03 -14.82 -82.05
C GLY A 69 -19.90 -13.76 -82.02
N LEU A 70 -18.72 -14.13 -81.50
CA LEU A 70 -17.34 -13.61 -81.77
C LEU A 70 -16.91 -12.18 -81.35
N GLY A 71 -15.68 -12.07 -80.80
CA GLY A 71 -14.89 -10.83 -80.63
C GLY A 71 -13.83 -10.93 -79.51
N GLN A 72 -12.54 -10.67 -79.80
CA GLN A 72 -11.39 -10.87 -78.89
C GLN A 72 -10.56 -9.54 -78.70
N PRO A 73 -9.28 -9.48 -78.25
CA PRO A 73 -8.87 -8.76 -77.02
C PRO A 73 -7.83 -7.61 -77.19
N GLN A 74 -7.52 -6.86 -76.11
CA GLN A 74 -6.16 -6.53 -75.59
C GLN A 74 -6.07 -5.33 -74.60
N GLN A 75 -4.98 -5.36 -73.81
CA GLN A 75 -4.43 -4.56 -72.69
C GLN A 75 -3.97 -3.10 -73.03
N PRO A 76 -3.27 -2.27 -72.19
CA PRO A 76 -2.53 -2.54 -70.91
C PRO A 76 -2.61 -1.48 -69.75
N MET A 77 -1.74 -1.64 -68.74
CA MET A 77 -1.64 -0.89 -67.46
C MET A 77 -0.52 0.18 -67.41
N MET A 78 -0.52 1.07 -66.38
CA MET A 78 0.54 1.29 -65.34
C MET A 78 0.25 2.58 -64.52
N SER A 79 0.13 2.52 -63.17
CA SER A 79 1.16 2.77 -62.12
C SER A 79 1.34 4.27 -61.71
N GLY A 80 1.43 4.71 -60.44
CA GLY A 80 1.37 4.06 -59.12
C GLY A 80 1.57 5.07 -57.93
N MET A 81 1.62 4.58 -56.68
CA MET A 81 1.94 5.30 -55.39
C MET A 81 0.92 6.37 -54.89
N GLY A 82 0.66 6.60 -53.59
CA GLY A 82 1.01 5.91 -52.33
C GLY A 82 0.72 6.77 -51.06
N MET A 83 0.31 6.16 -49.93
CA MET A 83 0.12 6.76 -48.56
C MET A 83 -0.95 7.90 -48.42
N GLY A 84 -1.59 8.18 -47.27
CA GLY A 84 -1.71 7.50 -45.96
C GLY A 84 -2.08 8.48 -44.82
N MET A 85 -3.06 8.13 -43.94
CA MET A 85 -3.42 8.81 -42.65
C MET A 85 -3.93 10.28 -42.71
N ASP A 86 -4.54 10.90 -41.68
CA ASP A 86 -5.38 10.50 -40.52
C ASP A 86 -5.92 11.79 -39.80
N MET A 87 -7.06 11.73 -39.08
CA MET A 87 -7.63 12.72 -38.12
C MET A 87 -7.73 14.23 -38.52
N GLY A 88 -8.44 15.13 -37.83
CA GLY A 88 -9.40 15.04 -36.71
C GLY A 88 -9.36 16.30 -35.80
N GLY A 89 -10.51 16.96 -35.58
CA GLY A 89 -10.71 18.06 -34.59
C GLY A 89 -10.06 19.43 -34.92
N GLY A 90 -10.44 20.56 -34.30
CA GLY A 90 -11.54 20.83 -33.37
C GLY A 90 -11.48 22.25 -32.74
N ASN A 91 -12.66 22.83 -32.43
CA ASN A 91 -12.96 23.97 -31.54
C ASN A 91 -12.35 25.38 -31.74
N ARG A 92 -13.19 26.40 -31.44
CA ARG A 92 -12.83 27.82 -31.27
C ARG A 92 -13.17 28.31 -29.85
N ARG A 93 -12.48 29.38 -29.42
CA ARG A 93 -12.53 30.00 -28.09
C ARG A 93 -13.62 31.09 -27.95
N SER A 94 -13.96 31.35 -26.69
CA SER A 94 -14.79 32.47 -26.20
C SER A 94 -13.98 33.77 -26.00
N THR A 95 -14.67 34.92 -25.95
CA THR A 95 -14.14 36.21 -25.46
C THR A 95 -15.29 37.11 -24.97
N MET A 96 -15.14 37.81 -23.82
CA MET A 96 -15.84 39.07 -23.45
C MET A 96 -15.32 39.64 -22.10
N MET A 97 -15.63 40.93 -21.84
CA MET A 97 -15.33 41.80 -20.68
C MET A 97 -14.04 42.64 -20.75
N PRO A 98 -13.95 43.83 -20.08
CA PRO A 98 -14.92 44.44 -19.12
C PRO A 98 -15.32 45.94 -19.38
N GLY A 99 -16.33 46.46 -18.64
CA GLY A 99 -16.39 47.92 -18.31
C GLY A 99 -17.73 48.63 -18.02
N LEU A 100 -18.14 48.69 -16.74
CA LEU A 100 -18.80 49.83 -16.03
C LEU A 100 -20.07 50.58 -16.55
N GLY A 101 -21.17 50.50 -15.77
CA GLY A 101 -21.66 51.68 -15.02
C GLY A 101 -22.99 52.41 -15.36
N GLY A 102 -24.12 52.01 -14.74
CA GLY A 102 -25.02 52.94 -14.01
C GLY A 102 -26.35 53.48 -14.61
N SER A 103 -27.43 53.36 -13.80
CA SER A 103 -28.58 54.30 -13.63
C SER A 103 -29.99 54.02 -14.25
N GLN A 104 -30.98 53.94 -13.34
CA GLN A 104 -32.40 54.38 -13.35
C GLN A 104 -33.51 53.85 -14.31
N GLY A 105 -34.72 53.71 -13.72
CA GLY A 105 -36.06 53.74 -14.36
C GLY A 105 -36.65 52.37 -14.79
N GLN A 106 -37.76 51.76 -14.32
CA GLN A 106 -39.00 52.10 -13.56
C GLN A 106 -40.29 52.04 -14.43
N ALA A 107 -41.24 51.14 -14.06
CA ALA A 107 -42.64 50.99 -14.54
C ALA A 107 -42.83 50.61 -16.06
N GLN A 108 -43.97 50.13 -16.61
CA GLN A 108 -45.38 49.93 -16.20
C GLN A 108 -46.06 48.88 -17.15
N GLY A 109 -47.17 48.16 -16.91
CA GLY A 109 -47.94 47.93 -15.68
C GLY A 109 -49.37 47.30 -15.76
N GLY A 110 -49.87 46.73 -16.88
CA GLY A 110 -51.24 46.15 -17.01
C GLY A 110 -51.35 45.01 -18.04
N ARG A 111 -52.03 43.87 -17.85
CA ARG A 111 -53.37 43.49 -17.29
C ARG A 111 -54.50 43.43 -18.33
N ARG A 112 -55.05 42.22 -18.55
CA ARG A 112 -56.48 41.80 -18.58
C ARG A 112 -56.55 40.35 -19.16
N ASP A 113 -57.05 39.36 -18.41
CA ASP A 113 -58.48 38.97 -18.21
C ASP A 113 -59.02 38.21 -19.46
N ASP A 114 -59.71 37.06 -19.41
CA ASP A 114 -60.06 36.11 -18.32
C ASP A 114 -60.69 34.80 -18.94
N LEU A 115 -61.08 33.84 -18.09
CA LEU A 115 -62.16 32.82 -18.24
C LEU A 115 -62.01 31.53 -19.11
N MET A 116 -62.18 30.39 -18.40
CA MET A 116 -63.02 29.20 -18.73
C MET A 116 -62.65 28.26 -19.93
N ALA A 117 -63.06 26.99 -20.01
CA ALA A 117 -63.42 25.91 -19.05
C ALA A 117 -63.71 24.59 -19.84
N SER A 118 -63.80 23.44 -19.15
CA SER A 118 -64.25 22.10 -19.67
C SER A 118 -63.30 21.44 -20.71
N GLY A 119 -62.95 20.14 -20.70
CA GLY A 119 -63.65 18.92 -20.24
C GLY A 119 -64.28 18.20 -21.46
N GLY A 120 -64.21 16.88 -21.67
CA GLY A 120 -63.56 15.75 -20.98
C GLY A 120 -64.06 14.38 -21.55
N ARG A 121 -63.53 13.23 -21.07
CA ARG A 121 -63.94 11.82 -21.39
C ARG A 121 -63.67 11.36 -22.84
N GLY A 122 -63.52 10.07 -23.19
CA GLY A 122 -63.41 8.77 -22.47
C GLY A 122 -62.48 7.81 -23.29
N ASP A 123 -62.14 6.59 -22.91
CA ASP A 123 -63.02 5.41 -22.78
C ASP A 123 -62.35 4.21 -22.02
N ALA A 124 -63.07 3.10 -21.85
CA ALA A 124 -62.77 1.86 -21.11
C ALA A 124 -61.49 1.08 -21.54
N GLY A 125 -60.96 0.09 -20.79
CA GLY A 125 -61.36 -0.52 -19.51
C GLY A 125 -61.40 -2.05 -19.57
N ILE A 126 -60.61 -2.77 -18.75
CA ILE A 126 -60.60 -4.25 -18.60
C ILE A 126 -60.30 -4.62 -17.12
N TYR A 127 -60.90 -5.73 -16.64
CA TYR A 127 -60.94 -6.17 -15.24
C TYR A 127 -59.73 -6.98 -14.76
N GLY A 128 -59.41 -6.94 -13.45
CA GLY A 128 -58.76 -8.10 -12.77
C GLY A 128 -57.95 -7.88 -11.47
N ARG A 129 -58.58 -8.11 -10.30
CA ARG A 129 -58.00 -8.59 -9.00
C ARG A 129 -56.90 -7.79 -8.25
N THR A 130 -57.33 -6.87 -7.37
CA THR A 130 -57.30 -6.94 -5.87
C THR A 130 -56.14 -7.64 -5.09
N PRO A 131 -55.84 -7.27 -3.82
CA PRO A 131 -55.31 -5.96 -3.34
C PRO A 131 -54.30 -6.04 -2.14
N GLY A 132 -53.67 -4.91 -1.76
CA GLY A 132 -53.04 -4.70 -0.43
C GLY A 132 -51.56 -4.28 -0.47
N GLY A 133 -51.06 -3.32 0.33
CA GLY A 133 -51.69 -2.56 1.41
C GLY A 133 -51.14 -1.13 1.60
N ARG A 134 -52.08 -0.25 1.97
CA ARG A 134 -52.05 1.16 2.39
C ARG A 134 -50.73 1.90 2.68
N GLN A 135 -50.67 3.11 2.12
CA GLN A 135 -49.85 4.25 2.54
C GLN A 135 -50.28 4.84 3.90
N SER A 136 -49.37 5.59 4.51
CA SER A 136 -49.57 6.57 5.58
C SER A 136 -49.84 7.98 5.05
N VAL A 137 -50.82 8.73 5.61
CA VAL A 137 -50.81 10.21 5.64
C VAL A 137 -51.51 10.75 6.90
N MET A 138 -50.85 11.74 7.52
CA MET A 138 -51.24 12.82 8.47
C MET A 138 -52.75 13.09 8.71
N SER A 139 -53.23 13.66 9.83
CA SER A 139 -52.88 15.01 10.36
C SER A 139 -53.75 15.44 11.58
N ALA A 140 -53.46 16.64 12.12
CA ALA A 140 -54.34 17.55 12.88
C ALA A 140 -54.63 17.33 14.40
N SER A 141 -53.72 17.87 15.21
CA SER A 141 -53.92 18.79 16.36
C SER A 141 -55.35 19.18 16.80
N ALA A 142 -55.63 19.19 18.13
CA ALA A 142 -55.79 20.44 18.92
C ALA A 142 -56.22 20.25 20.41
N THR A 143 -55.85 21.24 21.25
CA THR A 143 -56.54 21.72 22.49
C THR A 143 -56.28 21.07 23.88
N ALA A 144 -55.24 21.61 24.54
CA ALA A 144 -55.21 22.19 25.90
C ALA A 144 -55.89 21.55 27.15
N ARG A 145 -55.07 21.35 28.20
CA ARG A 145 -55.16 21.99 29.56
C ARG A 145 -53.89 21.62 30.37
N ARG A 146 -53.09 22.60 30.84
CA ARG A 146 -53.02 23.13 32.22
C ARG A 146 -52.92 22.02 33.29
N SER A 147 -51.88 21.95 34.14
CA SER A 147 -51.38 23.03 35.01
C SER A 147 -49.85 23.08 35.23
N SER A 148 -49.39 24.20 35.80
CA SER A 148 -47.97 24.56 36.01
C SER A 148 -47.60 24.74 37.48
N SER A 149 -46.34 24.47 37.85
CA SER A 149 -45.68 25.12 38.99
C SER A 149 -44.19 25.35 38.71
N PHE A 150 -43.86 26.62 38.44
CA PHE A 150 -42.54 27.26 38.55
C PHE A 150 -41.96 27.08 39.98
N ALA A 151 -40.68 27.30 40.33
CA ALA A 151 -39.38 27.56 39.67
C ALA A 151 -38.29 27.22 40.74
N SER A 152 -36.97 27.40 40.62
CA SER A 152 -36.13 28.38 39.90
C SER A 152 -34.65 27.97 39.95
N ALA A 153 -33.84 28.53 39.04
CA ALA A 153 -32.36 28.69 39.08
C ALA A 153 -31.48 27.55 39.66
N GLY A 154 -30.55 26.92 38.93
CA GLY A 154 -30.07 27.13 37.57
C GLY A 154 -28.56 27.36 37.51
N ARG A 155 -27.86 26.63 36.64
CA ARG A 155 -26.67 27.09 35.90
C ARG A 155 -26.40 26.17 34.72
N GLN A 156 -26.04 26.79 33.59
CA GLN A 156 -25.73 26.13 32.33
C GLN A 156 -24.24 25.76 32.30
N SER A 157 -23.89 24.61 31.69
CA SER A 157 -22.63 24.47 30.95
C SER A 157 -22.65 23.22 30.06
N LEU A 158 -22.93 23.46 28.78
CA LEU A 158 -22.25 22.87 27.61
C LEU A 158 -21.83 21.40 27.66
N ALA A 159 -22.59 20.55 26.96
CA ALA A 159 -22.09 19.28 26.42
C ALA A 159 -21.51 19.50 25.01
N PRO A 160 -20.42 18.82 24.63
CA PRO A 160 -20.14 18.48 23.24
C PRO A 160 -20.70 17.09 22.91
N LEU A 161 -21.31 16.99 21.73
CA LEU A 161 -21.83 15.76 21.14
C LEU A 161 -20.76 15.18 20.19
N SER A 162 -20.33 13.94 20.40
CA SER A 162 -19.76 13.12 19.32
C SER A 162 -19.85 11.62 19.59
N SER A 163 -19.91 10.86 18.51
CA SER A 163 -20.25 9.44 18.47
C SER A 163 -19.21 8.65 17.69
N THR A 164 -18.62 7.61 18.30
CA THR A 164 -18.41 6.23 17.76
C THR A 164 -17.50 5.43 18.71
N PRO A 165 -17.59 4.08 18.74
CA PRO A 165 -16.81 3.26 19.67
C PRO A 165 -15.63 2.54 18.99
N HIS A 166 -14.39 2.88 19.33
CA HIS A 166 -13.21 2.08 18.97
C HIS A 166 -12.14 2.07 20.07
N HIS A 167 -11.67 0.87 20.39
CA HIS A 167 -10.41 0.50 21.07
C HIS A 167 -9.91 1.39 22.22
N ALA A 168 -10.21 0.97 23.46
CA ALA A 168 -9.49 1.45 24.64
C ALA A 168 -8.10 0.78 24.71
N SER A 169 -7.04 1.55 24.43
CA SER A 169 -5.66 1.17 24.78
C SER A 169 -5.40 1.47 26.27
N LEU A 170 -4.62 0.60 26.90
CA LEU A 170 -4.27 0.69 28.32
C LEU A 170 -3.28 1.83 28.58
N SER A 171 -3.80 3.04 28.84
CA SER A 171 -3.00 4.15 29.36
C SER A 171 -2.91 4.07 30.88
N SER A 172 -1.70 3.77 31.38
CA SER A 172 -1.37 3.77 32.80
C SER A 172 -1.74 5.10 33.45
N SER A 173 -2.83 5.09 34.21
CA SER A 173 -3.33 6.23 34.98
C SER A 173 -3.33 5.82 36.45
N SER A 174 -2.37 6.34 37.22
CA SER A 174 -2.25 6.11 38.66
C SER A 174 -3.57 6.41 39.36
N SER A 175 -4.29 5.36 39.71
CA SER A 175 -5.67 5.45 40.17
C SER A 175 -5.71 5.85 41.64
N ASN A 176 -6.34 6.98 41.96
CA ASN A 176 -6.64 7.34 43.34
C ASN A 176 -7.55 6.27 43.96
N ASN A 177 -7.07 5.65 45.04
CA ASN A 177 -7.53 4.36 45.54
C ASN A 177 -8.87 4.40 46.32
N ASN A 178 -9.76 5.34 46.00
CA ASN A 178 -11.01 5.62 46.71
C ASN A 178 -12.25 5.35 45.84
N LEU A 179 -12.36 4.15 45.28
CA LEU A 179 -13.67 3.66 44.85
C LEU A 179 -14.52 3.31 46.10
N PRO A 180 -15.80 3.68 46.15
CA PRO A 180 -16.68 3.27 47.25
C PRO A 180 -16.86 1.73 47.22
N ASP A 181 -16.87 1.11 48.40
CA ASP A 181 -17.01 -0.36 48.53
C ASP A 181 -18.28 -0.86 47.82
N PRO A 182 -18.16 -1.72 46.78
CA PRO A 182 -19.32 -2.22 46.05
C PRO A 182 -20.12 -3.28 46.82
N ARG A 183 -19.60 -3.80 47.94
CA ARG A 183 -20.24 -4.84 48.75
C ARG A 183 -21.39 -4.23 49.55
N GLN A 184 -22.51 -4.94 49.64
CA GLN A 184 -23.69 -4.49 50.39
C GLN A 184 -23.52 -4.64 51.92
N ILE A 185 -22.47 -4.04 52.49
CA ILE A 185 -22.06 -4.26 53.89
C ILE A 185 -23.15 -3.94 54.93
N ARG A 186 -24.15 -3.10 54.59
CA ARG A 186 -25.29 -2.77 55.46
C ARG A 186 -26.49 -3.74 55.35
N ASN A 187 -26.48 -4.67 54.39
CA ASN A 187 -27.58 -5.62 54.18
C ASN A 187 -27.47 -6.78 55.21
N PRO A 188 -28.48 -7.01 56.06
CA PRO A 188 -28.40 -8.02 57.13
C PRO A 188 -28.29 -9.46 56.61
N THR A 189 -28.84 -9.74 55.41
CA THR A 189 -28.73 -11.05 54.76
C THR A 189 -27.30 -11.30 54.28
N PHE A 190 -26.67 -10.29 53.66
CA PHE A 190 -25.26 -10.35 53.25
C PHE A 190 -24.33 -10.51 54.45
N GLN A 191 -24.55 -9.75 55.53
CA GLN A 191 -23.81 -9.93 56.78
C GLN A 191 -23.96 -11.33 57.37
N LYS A 192 -25.13 -11.97 57.23
CA LYS A 192 -25.32 -13.37 57.65
C LYS A 192 -24.45 -14.30 56.82
N GLN A 193 -24.51 -14.20 55.49
CA GLN A 193 -23.66 -14.99 54.59
C GLN A 193 -22.16 -14.83 54.91
N CYS A 194 -21.69 -13.61 55.16
CA CYS A 194 -20.31 -13.35 55.56
C CYS A 194 -19.93 -14.02 56.90
N ARG A 195 -20.82 -14.04 57.90
CA ARG A 195 -20.58 -14.77 59.16
C ARG A 195 -20.52 -16.28 58.93
N ASP A 196 -21.46 -16.81 58.15
CA ASP A 196 -21.55 -18.24 57.87
C ASP A 196 -20.31 -18.71 57.08
N GLN A 197 -19.85 -17.96 56.07
CA GLN A 197 -18.62 -18.20 55.30
C GLN A 197 -17.35 -18.15 56.16
N LEU A 198 -17.20 -17.14 57.01
CA LEU A 198 -16.03 -17.01 57.89
C LEU A 198 -16.01 -18.12 58.95
N SER A 199 -17.18 -18.48 59.48
CA SER A 199 -17.35 -19.62 60.39
C SER A 199 -16.93 -20.94 59.74
N GLU A 200 -17.45 -21.22 58.54
CA GLU A 200 -17.12 -22.43 57.77
C GLU A 200 -15.63 -22.50 57.47
N TYR A 201 -15.01 -21.39 57.04
CA TYR A 201 -13.58 -21.35 56.77
C TYR A 201 -12.76 -21.67 58.03
N LEU A 202 -12.96 -20.94 59.12
CA LEU A 202 -12.21 -21.12 60.38
C LEU A 202 -12.34 -22.54 60.96
N LEU A 203 -13.49 -23.19 60.80
CA LEU A 203 -13.70 -24.59 61.19
C LEU A 203 -12.96 -25.57 60.25
N SER A 204 -13.04 -25.37 58.93
CA SER A 204 -12.36 -26.23 57.95
C SER A 204 -10.84 -26.12 58.00
N SER A 205 -10.31 -24.95 58.35
CA SER A 205 -8.87 -24.63 58.41
C SER A 205 -8.20 -24.97 59.75
N ARG A 206 -8.86 -25.77 60.61
CA ARG A 206 -8.36 -26.17 61.94
C ARG A 206 -7.91 -25.00 62.82
N CYS A 207 -8.68 -23.90 62.83
CA CYS A 207 -8.36 -22.75 63.66
C CYS A 207 -8.43 -23.11 65.16
N ASN A 208 -7.29 -23.07 65.87
CA ASN A 208 -7.18 -23.41 67.29
C ASN A 208 -7.72 -22.33 68.26
N LEU A 209 -8.56 -21.40 67.78
CA LEU A 209 -9.14 -20.33 68.60
C LEU A 209 -10.46 -20.79 69.26
N PRO A 210 -10.75 -20.37 70.50
CA PRO A 210 -12.01 -20.68 71.19
C PRO A 210 -13.18 -19.86 70.62
N LEU A 211 -13.65 -20.22 69.43
CA LEU A 211 -14.75 -19.55 68.74
C LEU A 211 -16.10 -19.95 69.36
N THR A 212 -16.81 -18.97 69.95
CA THR A 212 -18.18 -19.18 70.44
C THR A 212 -19.18 -18.76 69.36
N SER A 213 -20.38 -19.36 69.33
CA SER A 213 -21.46 -18.99 68.38
C SER A 213 -21.82 -17.49 68.38
N LYS A 214 -21.50 -16.75 69.45
CA LYS A 214 -21.67 -15.29 69.56
C LYS A 214 -20.49 -14.46 69.04
N THR A 215 -19.29 -15.03 68.95
CA THR A 215 -18.03 -14.33 68.60
C THR A 215 -18.12 -13.63 67.25
N LEU A 216 -18.76 -14.24 66.23
CA LEU A 216 -18.92 -13.63 64.91
C LEU A 216 -20.11 -12.66 64.79
N ILE A 217 -20.93 -12.52 65.84
CA ILE A 217 -22.08 -11.59 65.85
C ILE A 217 -21.64 -10.20 66.37
N SER A 218 -20.81 -10.18 67.41
CA SER A 218 -20.23 -8.96 67.99
C SER A 218 -18.96 -9.32 68.77
N PRO A 219 -17.79 -9.44 68.11
CA PRO A 219 -16.55 -9.85 68.76
C PRO A 219 -16.00 -8.76 69.69
N THR A 220 -15.38 -9.18 70.77
CA THR A 220 -14.47 -8.33 71.55
C THR A 220 -13.22 -7.98 70.73
N THR A 221 -12.52 -6.90 71.11
CA THR A 221 -11.27 -6.51 70.45
C THR A 221 -10.23 -7.64 70.49
N LYS A 222 -10.18 -8.44 71.56
CA LYS A 222 -9.27 -9.59 71.68
C LYS A 222 -9.64 -10.75 70.75
N GLU A 223 -10.92 -11.06 70.59
CA GLU A 223 -11.37 -12.08 69.62
C GLU A 223 -11.05 -11.65 68.19
N PHE A 224 -11.34 -10.39 67.83
CA PHE A 224 -10.97 -9.82 66.53
C PHE A 224 -9.45 -9.90 66.28
N GLN A 225 -8.64 -9.43 67.23
CA GLN A 225 -7.18 -9.46 67.15
C GLN A 225 -6.65 -10.88 66.93
N SER A 226 -7.22 -11.86 67.62
CA SER A 226 -6.83 -13.26 67.53
C SER A 226 -7.19 -13.86 66.16
N ILE A 227 -8.41 -13.62 65.67
CA ILE A 227 -8.87 -14.10 64.34
C ILE A 227 -8.05 -13.46 63.22
N PHE A 228 -7.83 -12.14 63.28
CA PHE A 228 -7.00 -11.44 62.28
C PHE A 228 -5.57 -11.97 62.28
N LYS A 229 -4.91 -12.05 63.45
CA LYS A 229 -3.56 -12.59 63.57
C LYS A 229 -3.48 -14.01 63.00
N TRP A 230 -4.42 -14.89 63.38
CA TRP A 230 -4.45 -16.26 62.88
C TRP A 230 -4.61 -16.33 61.35
N LEU A 231 -5.45 -15.48 60.74
CA LEU A 231 -5.62 -15.42 59.27
C LEU A 231 -4.35 -14.94 58.54
N ILE A 232 -3.59 -14.01 59.14
CA ILE A 232 -2.36 -13.47 58.54
C ILE A 232 -1.19 -14.45 58.70
N THR A 233 -0.89 -14.89 59.93
CA THR A 233 0.38 -15.56 60.25
C THR A 233 0.34 -17.09 60.15
N SER A 234 -0.83 -17.72 60.16
CA SER A 234 -0.89 -19.18 60.09
C SER A 234 -0.51 -19.69 58.70
N PRO A 235 0.34 -20.72 58.56
CA PRO A 235 0.56 -21.40 57.28
C PRO A 235 -0.74 -22.04 56.76
N ASP A 236 -1.68 -22.32 57.66
CA ASP A 236 -3.02 -22.79 57.32
C ASP A 236 -3.98 -21.71 56.78
N ALA A 237 -3.53 -20.46 56.68
CA ALA A 237 -4.27 -19.34 56.11
C ALA A 237 -3.43 -18.62 55.04
N LEU A 238 -2.94 -17.40 55.29
CA LEU A 238 -2.12 -16.65 54.33
C LEU A 238 -0.62 -16.91 54.43
N GLY A 239 -0.12 -17.48 55.53
CA GLY A 239 1.31 -17.74 55.73
C GLY A 239 2.20 -16.50 55.61
N TYR A 240 1.65 -15.31 55.83
CA TYR A 240 2.35 -14.05 55.59
C TYR A 240 3.37 -13.81 56.69
N SER A 241 4.65 -13.99 56.37
CA SER A 241 5.80 -13.79 57.26
C SER A 241 6.70 -12.67 56.73
N SER A 242 6.18 -11.44 56.71
CA SER A 242 7.00 -10.24 56.53
C SER A 242 7.81 -9.96 57.81
N GLY A 243 8.97 -9.31 57.71
CA GLY A 243 9.81 -8.97 58.87
C GLY A 243 9.12 -8.11 59.94
N TYR A 244 7.98 -7.51 59.62
CA TYR A 244 7.13 -6.76 60.55
C TYR A 244 6.17 -7.65 61.38
N THR A 245 5.95 -8.91 61.01
CA THR A 245 4.98 -9.80 61.68
C THR A 245 5.41 -10.21 63.10
N GLN A 246 6.69 -10.07 63.43
CA GLN A 246 7.21 -10.30 64.77
C GLN A 246 6.63 -9.32 65.81
N SER A 247 6.05 -8.17 65.41
CA SER A 247 5.34 -7.25 66.34
C SER A 247 3.87 -7.64 66.58
N LEU A 248 3.20 -8.23 65.58
CA LEU A 248 1.88 -8.89 65.72
C LEU A 248 1.95 -10.08 66.70
N GLU A 249 3.14 -10.64 66.92
CA GLU A 249 3.34 -11.68 67.93
C GLU A 249 3.40 -11.15 69.36
N VAL A 250 4.09 -10.03 69.58
CA VAL A 250 4.51 -9.53 70.91
C VAL A 250 3.61 -8.38 71.42
N GLY A 251 2.30 -8.43 71.15
CA GLY A 251 1.28 -7.61 71.83
C GLY A 251 1.56 -6.09 71.87
N ALA A 252 2.24 -5.56 70.85
CA ALA A 252 2.84 -4.23 70.90
C ALA A 252 1.78 -3.11 70.85
N LYS A 253 2.14 -1.93 71.37
CA LYS A 253 1.33 -0.70 71.29
C LYS A 253 1.35 -0.14 69.86
N GLY A 254 0.73 -0.86 68.93
CA GLY A 254 0.76 -0.56 67.49
C GLY A 254 -0.23 -1.35 66.62
N PHE A 255 -0.92 -2.37 67.16
CA PHE A 255 -1.73 -3.33 66.39
C PHE A 255 -2.65 -2.73 65.32
N GLU A 256 -3.37 -1.63 65.59
CA GLU A 256 -4.28 -1.04 64.60
C GLU A 256 -3.51 -0.36 63.44
N ALA A 257 -2.30 0.15 63.68
CA ALA A 257 -1.45 0.69 62.63
C ALA A 257 -0.82 -0.44 61.79
N GLU A 258 -0.39 -1.53 62.44
CA GLU A 258 0.14 -2.72 61.77
C GLU A 258 -0.94 -3.40 60.91
N CYS A 259 -2.18 -3.53 61.39
CA CYS A 259 -3.30 -4.02 60.59
C CYS A 259 -3.54 -3.19 59.33
N VAL A 260 -3.53 -1.86 59.43
CA VAL A 260 -3.66 -0.97 58.27
C VAL A 260 -2.49 -1.16 57.31
N GLN A 261 -1.27 -1.38 57.80
CA GLN A 261 -0.11 -1.63 56.95
C GLN A 261 -0.19 -2.98 56.23
N VAL A 262 -0.50 -4.07 56.95
CA VAL A 262 -0.71 -5.41 56.37
C VAL A 262 -1.81 -5.38 55.30
N LEU A 263 -2.92 -4.68 55.54
CA LEU A 263 -3.97 -4.51 54.54
C LEU A 263 -3.51 -3.71 53.29
N LYS A 264 -2.62 -2.71 53.45
CA LYS A 264 -2.01 -1.99 52.32
C LYS A 264 -0.99 -2.82 51.54
N ASP A 265 -0.26 -3.70 52.23
CA ASP A 265 0.73 -4.58 51.62
C ASP A 265 0.03 -5.70 50.82
N LEU A 266 -1.03 -6.28 51.38
CA LEU A 266 -1.93 -7.22 50.70
C LEU A 266 -2.87 -6.56 49.65
N LYS A 267 -2.76 -5.24 49.44
CA LYS A 267 -3.58 -4.47 48.47
C LYS A 267 -5.10 -4.60 48.69
N TYR A 268 -5.54 -4.59 49.94
CA TYR A 268 -6.97 -4.55 50.28
C TYR A 268 -7.64 -3.31 49.63
N PRO A 269 -8.71 -3.49 48.83
CA PRO A 269 -9.19 -2.44 47.93
C PRO A 269 -10.00 -1.31 48.59
N THR A 270 -10.26 -1.37 49.91
CA THR A 270 -11.12 -0.42 50.62
C THR A 270 -10.47 0.02 51.93
N ASP A 271 -10.42 1.31 52.22
CA ASP A 271 -9.77 1.81 53.44
C ASP A 271 -10.49 1.36 54.73
N VAL A 272 -9.70 0.93 55.72
CA VAL A 272 -10.18 0.50 57.04
C VAL A 272 -9.58 1.43 58.08
N GLY A 273 -10.35 2.47 58.44
CA GLY A 273 -9.88 3.50 59.36
C GLY A 273 -9.43 2.94 60.71
N LYS A 274 -8.31 3.45 61.25
CA LYS A 274 -7.72 3.04 62.53
C LYS A 274 -8.73 3.02 63.69
N THR A 275 -9.68 3.95 63.70
CA THR A 275 -10.77 4.05 64.70
C THR A 275 -11.73 2.86 64.65
N ALA A 276 -11.95 2.24 63.49
CA ALA A 276 -12.78 1.05 63.37
C ALA A 276 -12.09 -0.17 64.03
N LEU A 277 -10.78 -0.31 63.82
CA LEU A 277 -9.96 -1.40 64.36
C LEU A 277 -9.83 -1.34 65.89
N GLY A 278 -9.83 -0.15 66.49
CA GLY A 278 -9.82 0.02 67.95
C GLY A 278 -11.14 -0.39 68.64
N ALA A 279 -12.26 -0.38 67.91
CA ALA A 279 -13.59 -0.77 68.40
C ALA A 279 -14.31 -1.71 67.40
N PRO A 280 -13.80 -2.93 67.18
CA PRO A 280 -14.16 -3.75 66.03
C PRO A 280 -15.56 -4.35 66.13
N GLY A 281 -16.03 -4.65 67.34
CA GLY A 281 -17.39 -5.17 67.60
C GLY A 281 -18.52 -4.14 67.58
N SER A 282 -18.23 -2.85 67.33
CA SER A 282 -19.28 -1.82 67.27
C SER A 282 -20.29 -2.12 66.14
N PRO A 283 -21.61 -1.97 66.34
CA PRO A 283 -22.61 -2.14 65.28
C PRO A 283 -22.36 -1.30 64.01
N THR A 284 -21.65 -0.18 64.14
CA THR A 284 -21.27 0.69 63.01
C THR A 284 -20.05 0.19 62.22
N ASN A 285 -19.14 -0.52 62.88
CA ASN A 285 -17.80 -0.84 62.36
C ASN A 285 -17.66 -2.33 62.01
N TRP A 286 -18.35 -3.20 62.76
CA TRP A 286 -18.29 -4.65 62.59
C TRP A 286 -18.62 -5.11 61.16
N PRO A 287 -19.61 -4.53 60.44
CA PRO A 287 -19.88 -4.97 59.07
C PRO A 287 -18.71 -4.77 58.11
N THR A 288 -17.95 -3.67 58.24
CA THR A 288 -16.73 -3.42 57.45
C THR A 288 -15.62 -4.41 57.79
N ILE A 289 -15.46 -4.72 59.09
CA ILE A 289 -14.39 -5.57 59.60
C ILE A 289 -14.66 -7.05 59.31
N LEU A 290 -15.91 -7.51 59.49
CA LEU A 290 -16.36 -8.85 59.10
C LEU A 290 -16.07 -9.12 57.62
N VAL A 291 -16.40 -8.15 56.75
CA VAL A 291 -16.21 -8.27 55.30
C VAL A 291 -14.73 -8.19 54.90
N MET A 292 -13.89 -7.50 55.69
CA MET A 292 -12.42 -7.57 55.58
C MET A 292 -11.87 -8.94 55.98
N LEU A 293 -12.33 -9.53 57.09
CA LEU A 293 -11.93 -10.87 57.52
C LEU A 293 -12.37 -11.96 56.52
N VAL A 294 -13.58 -11.85 55.96
CA VAL A 294 -14.03 -12.73 54.86
C VAL A 294 -13.11 -12.58 53.66
N TRP A 295 -12.78 -11.36 53.25
CA TRP A 295 -11.85 -11.15 52.13
C TRP A 295 -10.46 -11.78 52.40
N LEU A 296 -9.92 -11.68 53.62
CA LEU A 296 -8.68 -12.38 53.99
C LEU A 296 -8.82 -13.92 53.90
N SER A 297 -9.97 -14.47 54.31
CA SER A 297 -10.24 -15.91 54.18
C SER A 297 -10.40 -16.37 52.72
N GLU A 298 -11.04 -15.56 51.87
CA GLU A 298 -11.14 -15.84 50.43
C GLU A 298 -9.78 -15.68 49.73
N LEU A 299 -8.97 -14.69 50.13
CA LEU A 299 -7.59 -14.56 49.64
C LEU A 299 -6.74 -15.78 50.01
N ALA A 300 -6.91 -16.33 51.22
CA ALA A 300 -6.23 -17.55 51.64
C ALA A 300 -6.69 -18.79 50.86
N LYS A 301 -8.00 -18.92 50.57
CA LYS A 301 -8.52 -19.96 49.67
C LYS A 301 -7.95 -19.83 48.26
N ALA A 302 -7.91 -18.61 47.72
CA ALA A 302 -7.38 -18.33 46.39
C ALA A 302 -5.87 -18.62 46.30
N LEU A 303 -5.08 -18.24 47.31
CA LEU A 303 -3.64 -18.52 47.39
C LEU A 303 -3.37 -20.04 47.37
N ARG A 304 -4.16 -20.82 48.13
CA ARG A 304 -4.10 -22.29 48.15
C ARG A 304 -4.49 -22.95 46.82
N GLN A 305 -5.25 -22.25 45.96
CA GLN A 305 -5.68 -22.71 44.65
C GLN A 305 -4.92 -22.02 43.50
N TRP A 306 -3.88 -21.23 43.80
CA TRP A 306 -3.18 -20.40 42.82
C TRP A 306 -2.57 -21.22 41.68
N SER A 307 -1.95 -22.35 42.03
CA SER A 307 -1.37 -23.31 41.07
C SER A 307 -2.31 -24.45 40.67
N ASN A 308 -3.62 -24.39 40.99
CA ASN A 308 -4.55 -25.47 40.66
C ASN A 308 -4.96 -25.39 39.16
N PRO A 309 -4.76 -26.47 38.36
CA PRO A 309 -5.03 -26.47 36.92
C PRO A 309 -6.49 -26.27 36.53
N TYR A 310 -7.44 -26.47 37.45
CA TYR A 310 -8.87 -26.26 37.20
C TYR A 310 -9.33 -24.81 37.46
N THR A 311 -8.51 -23.98 38.11
CA THR A 311 -8.87 -22.60 38.50
C THR A 311 -7.94 -21.54 37.92
N SER A 312 -6.69 -21.90 37.59
CA SER A 312 -5.72 -21.01 36.95
C SER A 312 -5.63 -21.28 35.45
N THR A 313 -5.90 -20.27 34.62
CA THR A 313 -5.73 -20.37 33.16
C THR A 313 -4.27 -20.18 32.74
N ASP A 314 -3.47 -19.48 33.54
CA ASP A 314 -2.12 -19.07 33.19
C ASP A 314 -1.14 -20.26 33.06
N PRO A 315 -0.52 -20.49 31.88
CA PRO A 315 0.42 -21.59 31.66
C PRO A 315 1.74 -21.42 32.41
N LEU A 316 2.06 -20.23 32.94
CA LEU A 316 3.22 -19.98 33.80
C LEU A 316 2.95 -20.26 35.28
N ILE A 317 1.69 -20.49 35.66
CA ILE A 317 1.27 -20.74 37.06
C ILE A 317 0.80 -22.20 37.26
N ARG A 318 0.13 -22.81 36.27
CA ARG A 318 -0.30 -24.23 36.32
C ARG A 318 0.89 -25.20 36.43
N PRO A 319 0.72 -26.43 36.94
CA PRO A 319 1.80 -27.42 36.97
C PRO A 319 2.20 -27.84 35.55
N LEU A 320 3.50 -27.96 35.27
CA LEU A 320 4.05 -28.26 33.93
C LEU A 320 3.45 -29.54 33.33
N SER A 321 3.22 -30.55 34.17
CA SER A 321 2.61 -31.82 33.79
C SER A 321 1.22 -31.67 33.16
N THR A 322 0.50 -30.59 33.48
CA THR A 322 -0.87 -30.30 33.03
C THR A 322 -0.96 -29.32 31.85
N LEU A 323 0.18 -28.87 31.32
CA LEU A 323 0.20 -28.02 30.13
C LEU A 323 -0.18 -28.84 28.90
N SER A 324 -1.10 -28.28 28.09
CA SER A 324 -1.49 -28.83 26.80
C SER A 324 -0.52 -28.40 25.70
N THR A 325 -0.53 -29.09 24.55
CA THR A 325 0.20 -28.66 23.34
C THR A 325 -0.16 -27.24 22.91
N GLN A 326 -1.40 -26.79 23.16
CA GLN A 326 -1.82 -25.42 22.85
C GLN A 326 -1.24 -24.38 23.83
N ASP A 327 -1.05 -24.74 25.11
CA ASP A 327 -0.36 -23.89 26.09
C ASP A 327 1.13 -23.73 25.75
N LEU A 328 1.73 -24.78 25.18
CA LEU A 328 3.12 -24.83 24.73
C LEU A 328 3.37 -24.02 23.45
N GLN A 329 2.32 -23.57 22.75
CA GLN A 329 2.36 -22.77 21.53
C GLN A 329 1.79 -21.34 21.69
N ALA A 330 1.49 -20.90 22.91
CA ALA A 330 1.03 -19.54 23.19
C ALA A 330 2.11 -18.49 22.83
N GLU A 331 1.74 -17.22 22.59
CA GLU A 331 2.70 -16.16 22.19
C GLU A 331 3.94 -16.04 23.10
N ASN A 332 3.84 -16.48 24.35
CA ASN A 332 4.92 -16.52 25.33
C ASN A 332 5.64 -17.90 25.42
N VAL A 333 5.80 -18.64 24.31
CA VAL A 333 6.56 -19.92 24.30
C VAL A 333 7.90 -19.78 25.00
N GLY A 334 8.61 -18.66 24.80
CA GLY A 334 9.89 -18.37 25.45
C GLY A 334 9.86 -18.37 26.98
N ASP A 335 8.77 -17.89 27.59
CA ASP A 335 8.60 -17.93 29.05
C ASP A 335 8.29 -19.34 29.54
N VAL A 336 7.51 -20.12 28.77
CA VAL A 336 7.17 -21.52 29.07
C VAL A 336 8.40 -22.42 28.96
N VAL A 337 9.24 -22.21 27.93
CA VAL A 337 10.54 -22.89 27.77
C VAL A 337 11.51 -22.49 28.89
N SER A 338 11.63 -21.20 29.20
CA SER A 338 12.43 -20.72 30.35
C SER A 338 11.96 -21.29 31.68
N ARG A 339 10.68 -21.70 31.79
CA ARG A 339 10.12 -22.35 32.96
C ARG A 339 10.40 -23.86 32.98
N LEU A 340 10.33 -24.53 31.83
CA LEU A 340 10.76 -25.93 31.67
C LEU A 340 12.24 -26.11 32.03
N GLU A 341 13.11 -25.21 31.58
CA GLU A 341 14.52 -25.16 31.96
C GLU A 341 14.70 -24.98 33.48
N LYS A 342 13.98 -24.04 34.09
CA LYS A 342 14.05 -23.81 35.55
C LYS A 342 13.59 -25.01 36.36
N GLU A 343 12.54 -25.71 35.93
CA GLU A 343 12.09 -26.93 36.62
C GLU A 343 13.15 -28.02 36.49
N TYR A 344 13.68 -28.24 35.28
CA TYR A 344 14.80 -29.17 35.04
C TYR A 344 16.00 -28.86 35.94
N PHE A 345 16.45 -27.60 35.99
CA PHE A 345 17.56 -27.20 36.86
C PHE A 345 17.23 -27.35 38.35
N THR A 346 15.97 -27.14 38.75
CA THR A 346 15.54 -27.28 40.15
C THR A 346 15.51 -28.75 40.57
N GLU A 347 14.93 -29.64 39.75
CA GLU A 347 14.91 -31.08 40.00
C GLU A 347 16.33 -31.69 39.92
N ALA A 348 17.14 -31.30 38.93
CA ALA A 348 18.51 -31.75 38.80
C ALA A 348 19.39 -31.25 39.96
N TYR A 349 19.21 -30.00 40.41
CA TYR A 349 19.93 -29.48 41.57
C TYR A 349 19.49 -30.15 42.87
N ALA A 350 18.20 -30.44 43.05
CA ALA A 350 17.72 -31.21 44.20
C ALA A 350 18.26 -32.66 44.18
N ALA A 351 18.30 -33.30 43.00
CA ALA A 351 18.89 -34.63 42.82
C ALA A 351 20.43 -34.65 42.96
N TRP A 352 21.10 -33.51 42.74
CA TRP A 352 22.52 -33.30 43.04
C TRP A 352 22.76 -33.09 44.53
N TRP A 353 21.95 -32.25 45.18
CA TRP A 353 22.05 -31.95 46.60
C TRP A 353 21.71 -33.14 47.52
N ALA A 354 20.90 -34.09 47.03
CA ALA A 354 20.54 -35.31 47.74
C ALA A 354 21.59 -36.44 47.66
N GLN A 355 22.81 -36.15 47.20
CA GLN A 355 23.89 -37.14 47.05
C GLN A 355 24.80 -37.14 48.30
N ASP A 356 25.11 -38.34 48.79
CA ASP A 356 26.23 -38.55 49.70
C ASP A 356 27.56 -38.54 48.92
N GLU A 357 28.69 -38.29 49.61
CA GLU A 357 29.99 -37.87 49.03
C GLU A 357 30.67 -38.84 48.03
N GLU A 358 30.12 -40.03 47.76
CA GLU A 358 30.68 -41.04 46.85
C GLU A 358 30.13 -40.97 45.40
N GLY A 359 29.24 -40.02 45.11
CA GLY A 359 28.42 -39.96 43.88
C GLY A 359 29.04 -39.35 42.61
N GLU A 360 30.30 -39.59 42.25
CA GLU A 360 30.81 -39.16 40.92
C GLU A 360 30.11 -39.90 39.78
N GLY A 361 29.25 -39.20 39.03
CA GLY A 361 28.69 -39.68 37.76
C GLY A 361 27.18 -39.95 37.70
N VAL A 362 26.37 -39.39 38.60
CA VAL A 362 24.90 -39.52 38.54
C VAL A 362 24.34 -38.84 37.29
N GLU A 363 23.79 -39.63 36.36
CA GLU A 363 23.07 -39.12 35.19
C GLU A 363 21.65 -38.68 35.59
N PHE A 364 21.29 -37.42 35.28
CA PHE A 364 20.00 -36.80 35.64
C PHE A 364 18.82 -37.30 34.78
N GLU A 365 18.69 -38.61 34.62
CA GLU A 365 17.81 -39.22 33.62
C GLU A 365 16.31 -38.93 33.86
N GLY A 366 15.87 -38.77 35.11
CA GLY A 366 14.49 -38.37 35.44
C GLY A 366 14.13 -36.97 34.90
N PRO A 367 14.79 -35.90 35.39
CA PRO A 367 14.57 -34.53 34.88
C PRO A 367 14.81 -34.40 33.38
N LYS A 368 15.87 -35.06 32.86
CA LYS A 368 16.22 -35.10 31.43
C LYS A 368 15.09 -35.70 30.59
N ARG A 369 14.53 -36.84 31.00
CA ARG A 369 13.39 -37.48 30.32
C ARG A 369 12.14 -36.59 30.31
N MET A 370 11.83 -35.95 31.43
CA MET A 370 10.70 -35.00 31.52
C MET A 370 10.87 -33.84 30.53
N LEU A 371 12.09 -33.29 30.46
CA LEU A 371 12.42 -32.21 29.53
C LEU A 371 12.32 -32.66 28.06
N THR A 372 12.87 -33.85 27.73
CA THR A 372 12.79 -34.43 26.38
C THR A 372 11.34 -34.66 25.92
N GLU A 373 10.51 -35.31 26.74
CA GLU A 373 9.09 -35.57 26.40
C GLU A 373 8.31 -34.27 26.11
N ARG A 374 8.66 -33.18 26.81
CA ARG A 374 8.01 -31.88 26.62
C ARG A 374 8.53 -31.12 25.39
N PHE A 375 9.82 -31.21 25.07
CA PHE A 375 10.34 -30.67 23.80
C PHE A 375 9.84 -31.47 22.58
N GLU A 376 9.75 -32.80 22.66
CA GLU A 376 9.14 -33.63 21.61
C GLU A 376 7.67 -33.24 21.37
N ALA A 377 6.92 -32.91 22.44
CA ALA A 377 5.54 -32.43 22.32
C ALA A 377 5.43 -31.03 21.68
N ILE A 378 6.38 -30.12 21.94
CA ILE A 378 6.49 -28.81 21.27
C ILE A 378 6.80 -29.03 19.78
N GLU A 379 7.85 -29.80 19.48
CA GLU A 379 8.30 -30.06 18.11
C GLU A 379 7.21 -30.72 17.26
N ALA A 380 6.49 -31.70 17.82
CA ALA A 380 5.36 -32.34 17.15
C ALA A 380 4.23 -31.35 16.81
N ALA A 381 3.90 -30.44 17.74
CA ALA A 381 2.88 -29.41 17.52
C ALA A 381 3.32 -28.39 16.45
N ASP A 382 4.58 -27.98 16.47
CA ASP A 382 5.15 -27.06 15.49
C ASP A 382 5.23 -27.70 14.09
N ILE A 383 5.59 -28.98 13.99
CA ILE A 383 5.54 -29.75 12.73
C ILE A 383 4.11 -29.79 12.18
N THR A 384 3.09 -30.01 13.01
CA THR A 384 1.69 -29.97 12.54
C THR A 384 1.27 -28.58 12.07
N SER A 385 1.70 -27.53 12.79
CA SER A 385 1.38 -26.13 12.47
C SER A 385 2.06 -25.67 11.18
N LEU A 386 3.33 -26.03 10.98
CA LEU A 386 4.09 -25.80 9.75
C LEU A 386 3.45 -26.51 8.56
N ARG A 387 2.96 -27.74 8.76
CA ARG A 387 2.27 -28.51 7.72
C ARG A 387 0.96 -27.82 7.31
N GLU A 388 0.10 -27.47 8.26
CA GLU A 388 -1.16 -26.76 7.97
C GLU A 388 -0.90 -25.45 7.23
N LEU A 389 0.08 -24.66 7.67
CA LEU A 389 0.47 -23.41 7.00
C LEU A 389 1.03 -23.64 5.59
N SER A 390 1.75 -24.75 5.37
CA SER A 390 2.24 -25.14 4.04
C SER A 390 1.10 -25.54 3.09
N GLU A 391 0.09 -26.26 3.59
CA GLU A 391 -1.10 -26.66 2.82
C GLU A 391 -1.96 -25.42 2.50
N GLN A 392 -2.13 -24.49 3.45
CA GLN A 392 -2.79 -23.20 3.22
C GLN A 392 -2.07 -22.36 2.16
N LYS A 393 -0.74 -22.29 2.23
CA LYS A 393 0.07 -21.59 1.22
C LYS A 393 -0.11 -22.21 -0.17
N GLU A 394 -0.07 -23.54 -0.29
CA GLU A 394 -0.26 -24.22 -1.57
C GLU A 394 -1.66 -23.98 -2.15
N GLN A 395 -2.69 -23.91 -1.31
CA GLN A 395 -4.05 -23.55 -1.72
C GLN A 395 -4.13 -22.10 -2.21
N ALA A 396 -3.54 -21.14 -1.48
CA ALA A 396 -3.47 -19.74 -1.87
C ALA A 396 -2.68 -19.54 -3.17
N ASP A 397 -1.56 -20.23 -3.36
CA ASP A 397 -0.77 -20.20 -4.60
C ASP A 397 -1.57 -20.77 -5.80
N LYS A 398 -2.37 -21.83 -5.58
CA LYS A 398 -3.30 -22.36 -6.61
C LYS A 398 -4.39 -21.35 -6.97
N GLU A 399 -5.03 -20.73 -5.98
CA GLU A 399 -6.06 -19.71 -6.20
C GLU A 399 -5.49 -18.48 -6.93
N LEU A 400 -4.32 -18.00 -6.51
CA LEU A 400 -3.60 -16.90 -7.15
C LEU A 400 -3.27 -17.22 -8.63
N ASN A 401 -2.86 -18.45 -8.93
CA ASN A 401 -2.58 -18.87 -10.30
C ASN A 401 -3.86 -18.97 -11.15
N LEU A 402 -4.97 -19.45 -10.58
CA LEU A 402 -6.28 -19.42 -11.25
C LEU A 402 -6.69 -17.98 -11.57
N LEU A 403 -6.64 -17.06 -10.60
CA LEU A 403 -6.98 -15.64 -10.78
C LEU A 403 -6.05 -14.90 -11.75
N LYS A 404 -4.78 -15.32 -11.89
CA LYS A 404 -3.84 -14.78 -12.90
C LYS A 404 -4.11 -15.28 -14.31
N HIS A 405 -4.60 -16.52 -14.46
CA HIS A 405 -4.88 -17.14 -15.76
C HIS A 405 -6.32 -16.93 -16.23
N GLU A 406 -7.25 -16.63 -15.33
CA GLU A 406 -8.59 -16.20 -15.67
C GLU A 406 -8.52 -14.81 -16.35
N PRO A 407 -9.01 -14.67 -17.60
CA PRO A 407 -8.97 -13.38 -18.29
C PRO A 407 -9.87 -12.40 -17.55
N ASN A 408 -9.28 -11.30 -17.07
CA ASN A 408 -9.97 -10.28 -16.27
C ASN A 408 -11.38 -9.99 -16.84
N PRO A 409 -12.47 -10.20 -16.07
CA PRO A 409 -13.85 -10.12 -16.59
C PRO A 409 -14.18 -8.75 -17.19
N LEU A 410 -13.46 -7.69 -16.79
CA LEU A 410 -13.57 -6.37 -17.39
C LEU A 410 -13.06 -6.31 -18.84
N THR A 411 -12.03 -7.08 -19.21
CA THR A 411 -11.54 -7.12 -20.60
C THR A 411 -12.48 -7.91 -21.49
N GLU A 412 -13.05 -9.00 -21.00
CA GLU A 412 -14.07 -9.76 -21.71
C GLU A 412 -15.35 -8.91 -21.92
N ALA A 413 -15.79 -8.18 -20.88
CA ALA A 413 -16.91 -7.25 -20.96
C ALA A 413 -16.65 -6.11 -21.97
N LYS A 414 -15.45 -5.49 -21.94
CA LYS A 414 -15.05 -4.46 -22.93
C LYS A 414 -15.00 -4.99 -24.37
N ASN A 415 -14.54 -6.23 -24.56
CA ASN A 415 -14.55 -6.86 -25.88
C ASN A 415 -15.99 -7.13 -26.38
N LYS A 416 -16.89 -7.59 -25.49
CA LYS A 416 -18.32 -7.73 -25.79
C LYS A 416 -18.95 -6.37 -26.14
N GLU A 417 -18.68 -5.32 -25.37
CA GLU A 417 -19.16 -3.95 -25.63
C GLU A 417 -18.66 -3.42 -27.00
N MET A 418 -17.36 -3.52 -27.27
CA MET A 418 -16.78 -3.08 -28.55
C MET A 418 -17.39 -3.81 -29.76
N ASN A 419 -17.67 -5.11 -29.63
CA ASN A 419 -18.33 -5.88 -30.67
C ASN A 419 -19.80 -5.46 -30.87
N LEU A 420 -20.53 -5.16 -29.79
CA LEU A 420 -21.89 -4.61 -29.87
C LEU A 420 -21.92 -3.21 -30.49
N ILE A 421 -20.94 -2.35 -30.20
CA ILE A 421 -20.81 -1.02 -30.82
C ILE A 421 -20.57 -1.14 -32.33
N LYS A 422 -19.65 -2.03 -32.76
CA LYS A 422 -19.41 -2.31 -34.19
C LYS A 422 -20.68 -2.81 -34.88
N HIS A 423 -21.34 -3.81 -34.31
CA HIS A 423 -22.59 -4.36 -34.84
C HIS A 423 -23.70 -3.29 -34.97
N LYS A 424 -23.85 -2.42 -33.95
CA LYS A 424 -24.77 -1.27 -34.01
C LYS A 424 -24.42 -0.29 -35.13
N GLN A 425 -23.13 0.03 -35.31
CA GLN A 425 -22.69 0.91 -36.40
C GLN A 425 -22.99 0.31 -37.77
N ASP A 426 -22.78 -0.99 -37.96
CA ASP A 426 -23.05 -1.66 -39.24
C ASP A 426 -24.55 -1.78 -39.52
N GLN A 427 -25.38 -2.02 -38.49
CA GLN A 427 -26.83 -1.93 -38.61
C GLN A 427 -27.31 -0.52 -38.99
N LEU A 428 -26.70 0.54 -38.43
CA LEU A 428 -27.04 1.92 -38.79
C LEU A 428 -26.68 2.23 -40.26
N LYS A 429 -25.48 1.86 -40.72
CA LYS A 429 -25.09 1.97 -42.14
C LYS A 429 -26.08 1.24 -43.07
N TYR A 430 -26.53 0.06 -42.65
CA TYR A 430 -27.52 -0.72 -43.40
C TYR A 430 -28.88 0.00 -43.46
N LEU A 431 -29.37 0.52 -42.33
CA LEU A 431 -30.62 1.31 -42.30
C LEU A 431 -30.54 2.56 -43.17
N ASP A 432 -29.42 3.28 -43.16
CA ASP A 432 -29.25 4.48 -43.98
C ASP A 432 -29.17 4.16 -45.48
N LEU A 433 -28.54 3.05 -45.87
CA LEU A 433 -28.59 2.54 -47.25
C LEU A 433 -30.03 2.22 -47.69
N TYR A 434 -30.85 1.62 -46.82
CA TYR A 434 -32.25 1.33 -47.12
C TYR A 434 -33.12 2.58 -47.15
N ARG A 435 -32.86 3.58 -46.31
CA ARG A 435 -33.50 4.91 -46.38
C ARG A 435 -33.17 5.61 -47.69
N GLU A 436 -31.92 5.55 -48.14
CA GLU A 436 -31.51 6.16 -49.42
C GLU A 436 -32.19 5.46 -50.61
N LYS A 437 -32.25 4.12 -50.61
CA LYS A 437 -33.00 3.34 -51.61
C LYS A 437 -34.50 3.69 -51.59
N ALA A 438 -35.12 3.73 -50.41
CA ALA A 438 -36.53 4.11 -50.27
C ALA A 438 -36.80 5.52 -50.83
N ARG A 439 -35.93 6.50 -50.52
CA ARG A 439 -36.01 7.85 -51.09
C ARG A 439 -35.87 7.86 -52.62
N LYS A 440 -34.92 7.09 -53.18
CA LYS A 440 -34.75 6.94 -54.64
C LYS A 440 -35.99 6.34 -55.31
N HIS A 441 -36.58 5.30 -54.71
CA HIS A 441 -37.82 4.71 -55.22
C HIS A 441 -39.02 5.67 -55.11
N GLN A 442 -39.15 6.42 -54.00
CA GLN A 442 -40.17 7.46 -53.85
C GLN A 442 -40.02 8.56 -54.92
N GLN A 443 -38.80 9.05 -55.15
CA GLN A 443 -38.52 10.05 -56.17
C GLN A 443 -38.83 9.54 -57.58
N ALA A 444 -38.49 8.29 -57.89
CA ALA A 444 -38.82 7.67 -59.18
C ALA A 444 -40.33 7.46 -59.38
N ILE A 445 -41.08 7.11 -58.33
CA ILE A 445 -42.55 7.01 -58.38
C ILE A 445 -43.17 8.40 -58.63
N GLU A 446 -42.66 9.43 -57.96
CA GLU A 446 -43.15 10.80 -58.12
C GLU A 446 -42.87 11.35 -59.53
N GLN A 447 -41.65 11.15 -60.04
CA GLN A 447 -41.29 11.48 -61.43
C GLN A 447 -42.15 10.71 -62.44
N GLY A 448 -42.41 9.42 -62.20
CA GLY A 448 -43.29 8.61 -63.04
C GLY A 448 -44.73 9.10 -63.06
N ARG A 449 -45.25 9.56 -61.91
CA ARG A 449 -46.59 10.18 -61.82
C ARG A 449 -46.67 11.51 -62.57
N GLN A 450 -45.67 12.37 -62.42
CA GLN A 450 -45.61 13.66 -63.13
C GLN A 450 -45.50 13.45 -64.65
N ALA A 451 -44.72 12.47 -65.10
CA ALA A 451 -44.66 12.09 -66.52
C ALA A 451 -46.02 11.59 -67.03
N LEU A 452 -46.75 10.78 -66.26
CA LEU A 452 -48.10 10.32 -66.60
C LEU A 452 -49.08 11.49 -66.80
N VAL A 453 -49.12 12.43 -65.84
CA VAL A 453 -49.98 13.62 -65.92
C VAL A 453 -49.65 14.48 -67.14
N ASN A 454 -48.36 14.67 -67.44
CA ASN A 454 -47.93 15.44 -68.61
C ASN A 454 -48.36 14.77 -69.92
N VAL A 455 -48.23 13.44 -70.04
CA VAL A 455 -48.65 12.68 -71.22
C VAL A 455 -50.18 12.68 -71.37
N GLU A 456 -50.95 12.59 -70.28
CA GLU A 456 -52.41 12.72 -70.34
C GLU A 456 -52.84 14.13 -70.78
N ALA A 457 -52.12 15.19 -70.37
CA ALA A 457 -52.38 16.54 -70.85
C ALA A 457 -51.99 16.74 -72.33
N GLU A 458 -50.88 16.15 -72.79
CA GLU A 458 -50.46 16.17 -74.19
C GLU A 458 -51.46 15.44 -75.10
N ILE A 459 -51.97 14.28 -74.67
CA ILE A 459 -53.04 13.55 -75.39
C ILE A 459 -54.29 14.42 -75.52
N GLN A 460 -54.73 15.09 -74.45
CA GLN A 460 -55.90 15.97 -74.48
C GLN A 460 -55.72 17.17 -75.41
N GLN A 461 -54.51 17.74 -75.49
CA GLN A 461 -54.20 18.82 -76.44
C GLN A 461 -54.21 18.31 -77.90
N LEU A 462 -53.57 17.17 -78.18
CA LEU A 462 -53.54 16.59 -79.51
C LEU A 462 -54.92 16.16 -80.02
N GLU A 463 -55.83 15.74 -79.13
CA GLU A 463 -57.23 15.48 -79.47
C GLU A 463 -58.01 16.76 -79.83
N GLN A 464 -57.73 17.87 -79.15
CA GLN A 464 -58.33 19.19 -79.48
C GLN A 464 -57.79 19.74 -80.80
N ASP A 465 -56.47 19.76 -80.97
CA ASP A 465 -55.80 20.23 -82.19
C ASP A 465 -56.26 19.44 -83.42
N LYS A 466 -56.41 18.12 -83.28
CA LYS A 466 -56.94 17.26 -84.35
C LYS A 466 -58.37 17.67 -84.73
N ALA A 467 -59.26 17.88 -83.76
CA ALA A 467 -60.65 18.26 -84.02
C ALA A 467 -60.75 19.65 -84.68
N GLU A 468 -59.89 20.59 -84.30
CA GLU A 468 -59.83 21.92 -84.93
C GLU A 468 -59.27 21.84 -86.37
N LEU A 469 -58.22 21.06 -86.61
CA LEU A 469 -57.67 20.85 -87.95
C LEU A 469 -58.68 20.14 -88.88
N GLU A 470 -59.41 19.14 -88.39
CA GLU A 470 -60.49 18.49 -89.17
C GLU A 470 -61.59 19.49 -89.56
N ARG A 471 -61.92 20.46 -88.69
CA ARG A 471 -62.85 21.56 -89.03
C ARG A 471 -62.29 22.51 -90.08
N GLN A 472 -61.05 22.97 -89.90
CA GLN A 472 -60.40 23.92 -90.81
C GLN A 472 -60.19 23.33 -92.22
N VAL A 473 -59.90 22.03 -92.32
CA VAL A 473 -59.77 21.33 -93.62
C VAL A 473 -61.14 21.19 -94.31
N ALA A 474 -62.23 20.96 -93.55
CA ALA A 474 -63.58 20.90 -94.12
C ALA A 474 -64.10 22.26 -94.63
N GLU A 475 -63.64 23.38 -94.06
CA GLU A 475 -64.00 24.74 -94.48
C GLU A 475 -63.26 25.18 -95.77
N GLN A 476 -62.14 24.53 -96.14
CA GLN A 476 -61.28 24.95 -97.25
C GLN A 476 -61.59 24.24 -98.59
N ASN A 477 -62.36 24.91 -99.45
CA ASN A 477 -62.59 24.48 -100.84
C ASN A 477 -61.41 24.89 -101.75
N LEU A 478 -60.28 24.18 -101.66
CA LEU A 478 -59.08 24.46 -102.44
C LEU A 478 -59.03 23.69 -103.78
N THR A 479 -58.80 24.43 -104.87
CA THR A 479 -58.69 23.89 -106.23
C THR A 479 -57.35 23.16 -106.45
N PRO A 480 -57.28 22.01 -107.16
CA PRO A 480 -56.03 21.25 -107.29
C PRO A 480 -54.84 22.01 -107.93
N ASP A 481 -55.10 22.88 -108.91
CA ASP A 481 -54.07 23.74 -109.51
C ASP A 481 -53.54 24.81 -108.55
N GLU A 482 -54.40 25.28 -107.65
CA GLU A 482 -54.06 26.28 -106.63
C GLU A 482 -53.25 25.63 -105.52
N VAL A 483 -53.58 24.38 -105.14
CA VAL A 483 -52.74 23.53 -104.30
C VAL A 483 -51.41 23.19 -104.98
N ALA A 484 -51.37 22.96 -106.29
CA ALA A 484 -50.14 22.68 -107.02
C ALA A 484 -49.19 23.89 -107.06
N ARG A 485 -49.74 25.09 -107.35
CA ARG A 485 -48.97 26.35 -107.33
C ARG A 485 -48.55 26.74 -105.91
N MET A 486 -49.44 26.61 -104.94
CA MET A 486 -49.11 26.85 -103.53
C MET A 486 -48.07 25.84 -103.04
N ASN A 487 -48.08 24.59 -103.51
CA ASN A 487 -47.02 23.61 -103.21
C ASN A 487 -45.69 23.92 -103.92
N SER A 488 -45.67 24.53 -105.10
CA SER A 488 -44.42 24.93 -105.76
C SER A 488 -43.80 26.16 -105.09
N GLU A 489 -44.61 27.18 -104.77
CA GLU A 489 -44.19 28.34 -103.99
C GLU A 489 -43.78 27.91 -102.55
N ARG A 490 -44.53 27.00 -101.91
CA ARG A 490 -44.15 26.37 -100.63
C ARG A 490 -42.90 25.51 -100.76
N SER A 491 -42.61 24.90 -101.90
CA SER A 491 -41.37 24.12 -102.09
C SER A 491 -40.16 25.04 -102.11
N THR A 492 -40.19 26.13 -102.87
CA THR A 492 -39.07 27.09 -102.95
C THR A 492 -38.90 27.88 -101.64
N LEU A 493 -40.01 28.27 -100.99
CA LEU A 493 -39.98 28.83 -99.63
C LEU A 493 -39.51 27.80 -98.60
N SER A 494 -39.92 26.53 -98.67
CA SER A 494 -39.43 25.48 -97.77
C SER A 494 -37.96 25.14 -97.99
N GLU A 495 -37.43 25.33 -99.20
CA GLU A 495 -36.02 25.07 -99.52
C GLU A 495 -35.14 26.21 -99.01
N SER A 496 -35.53 27.47 -99.25
CA SER A 496 -34.85 28.64 -98.65
C SER A 496 -34.98 28.69 -97.12
N ILE A 497 -36.13 28.34 -96.55
CA ILE A 497 -36.29 28.18 -95.09
C ILE A 497 -35.44 27.02 -94.57
N ARG A 498 -35.30 25.90 -95.29
CA ARG A 498 -34.37 24.82 -94.89
C ARG A 498 -32.93 25.28 -94.89
N GLU A 499 -32.49 26.03 -95.90
CA GLU A 499 -31.13 26.55 -96.00
C GLU A 499 -30.83 27.55 -94.87
N LEU A 500 -31.71 28.54 -94.68
CA LEU A 500 -31.63 29.51 -93.57
C LEU A 500 -31.72 28.83 -92.20
N SER A 501 -32.58 27.82 -92.03
CA SER A 501 -32.68 27.06 -90.77
C SER A 501 -31.45 26.20 -90.53
N ALA A 502 -30.83 25.63 -91.57
CA ALA A 502 -29.59 24.87 -91.45
C ALA A 502 -28.42 25.79 -91.06
N GLU A 503 -28.32 26.98 -91.65
CA GLU A 503 -27.33 27.98 -91.26
C GLU A 503 -27.59 28.53 -89.85
N LEU A 504 -28.85 28.82 -89.50
CA LEU A 504 -29.24 29.20 -88.15
C LEU A 504 -28.91 28.09 -87.13
N HIS A 505 -29.27 26.84 -87.38
CA HIS A 505 -28.92 25.71 -86.51
C HIS A 505 -27.40 25.55 -86.37
N LYS A 506 -26.63 25.75 -87.44
CA LYS A 506 -25.17 25.75 -87.38
C LYS A 506 -24.66 26.89 -86.49
N LYS A 507 -25.19 28.10 -86.63
CA LYS A 507 -24.81 29.27 -85.81
C LYS A 507 -25.26 29.14 -84.35
N THR A 508 -26.46 28.64 -84.08
CA THR A 508 -26.95 28.33 -82.73
C THR A 508 -26.12 27.23 -82.09
N ARG A 509 -25.67 26.22 -82.86
CA ARG A 509 -24.75 25.19 -82.36
C ARG A 509 -23.37 25.76 -82.06
N GLU A 510 -22.78 26.55 -82.96
CA GLU A 510 -21.52 27.26 -82.71
C GLU A 510 -21.62 28.16 -81.46
N LEU A 511 -22.74 28.86 -81.29
CA LEU A 511 -22.99 29.73 -80.14
C LEU A 511 -23.18 28.92 -78.84
N GLY A 512 -23.95 27.83 -78.85
CA GLY A 512 -24.09 26.93 -77.70
C GLY A 512 -22.79 26.21 -77.34
N GLU A 513 -21.95 25.85 -78.31
CA GLU A 513 -20.61 25.31 -78.06
C GLU A 513 -19.69 26.37 -77.39
N GLN A 514 -19.82 27.66 -77.76
CA GLN A 514 -19.13 28.76 -77.07
C GLN A 514 -19.70 29.05 -75.68
N GLU A 515 -21.03 29.05 -75.50
CA GLU A 515 -21.67 29.22 -74.18
C GLU A 515 -21.25 28.11 -73.22
N ILE A 516 -21.27 26.84 -73.65
CA ILE A 516 -20.78 25.71 -72.85
C ILE A 516 -19.28 25.89 -72.52
N ALA A 517 -18.47 26.42 -73.45
CA ALA A 517 -17.06 26.71 -73.17
C ALA A 517 -16.89 27.82 -72.13
N VAL A 518 -17.68 28.89 -72.19
CA VAL A 518 -17.69 29.99 -71.22
C VAL A 518 -18.17 29.50 -69.84
N THR A 519 -19.27 28.75 -69.78
CA THR A 519 -19.79 28.18 -68.51
C THR A 519 -18.75 27.27 -67.85
N ARG A 520 -18.11 26.37 -68.61
CA ARG A 520 -17.02 25.53 -68.07
C ARG A 520 -15.85 26.35 -67.52
N ARG A 521 -15.51 27.48 -68.16
CA ARG A 521 -14.47 28.39 -67.65
C ARG A 521 -14.90 29.16 -66.40
N MET A 522 -16.19 29.49 -66.28
CA MET A 522 -16.76 30.06 -65.06
C MET A 522 -16.73 29.04 -63.91
N ASP A 523 -17.17 27.80 -64.14
CA ASP A 523 -17.09 26.70 -63.16
C ASP A 523 -15.62 26.42 -62.73
N ASP A 524 -14.67 26.42 -63.67
CA ASP A 524 -13.23 26.28 -63.39
C ASP A 524 -12.75 27.39 -62.42
N ILE A 525 -13.16 28.65 -62.66
CA ILE A 525 -12.76 29.80 -61.84
C ILE A 525 -13.41 29.73 -60.45
N ASP A 526 -14.71 29.47 -60.35
CA ASP A 526 -15.40 29.36 -59.05
C ASP A 526 -14.86 28.18 -58.23
N SER A 527 -14.52 27.07 -58.87
CA SER A 527 -13.82 25.95 -58.23
C SER A 527 -12.46 26.36 -57.65
N LEU A 528 -11.70 27.19 -58.37
CA LEU A 528 -10.39 27.69 -57.92
C LEU A 528 -10.52 28.73 -56.80
N VAL A 529 -11.48 29.65 -56.89
CA VAL A 529 -11.78 30.63 -55.84
C VAL A 529 -12.25 29.91 -54.57
N GLY A 530 -13.13 28.91 -54.68
CA GLY A 530 -13.57 28.09 -53.55
C GLY A 530 -12.42 27.33 -52.86
N LYS A 531 -11.51 26.72 -53.64
CA LYS A 531 -10.29 26.07 -53.11
C LYS A 531 -9.39 27.08 -52.39
N TYR A 532 -9.22 28.28 -52.95
CA TYR A 532 -8.42 29.34 -52.35
C TYR A 532 -9.04 29.86 -51.04
N MET A 533 -10.35 30.15 -51.02
CA MET A 533 -11.09 30.55 -49.81
C MET A 533 -11.04 29.49 -48.70
N HIS A 534 -11.14 28.21 -49.07
CA HIS A 534 -10.99 27.11 -48.12
C HIS A 534 -9.56 27.06 -47.53
N GLY A 535 -8.53 27.13 -48.39
CA GLY A 535 -7.13 27.17 -47.93
C GLY A 535 -6.83 28.36 -47.02
N LYS A 536 -7.33 29.56 -47.37
CA LYS A 536 -7.27 30.78 -46.54
C LYS A 536 -7.89 30.55 -45.15
N ALA A 537 -9.05 29.90 -45.09
CA ALA A 537 -9.75 29.61 -43.84
C ALA A 537 -8.99 28.60 -42.96
N VAL A 538 -8.40 27.56 -43.55
CA VAL A 538 -7.60 26.54 -42.84
C VAL A 538 -6.30 27.13 -42.28
N ILE A 539 -5.63 28.01 -43.03
CA ILE A 539 -4.40 28.68 -42.61
C ILE A 539 -4.67 29.79 -41.56
N GLY A 540 -5.93 30.17 -41.34
CA GLY A 540 -6.30 31.18 -40.33
C GLY A 540 -6.16 32.63 -40.79
N LEU A 541 -5.94 32.87 -42.09
CA LEU A 541 -5.85 34.20 -42.74
C LEU A 541 -7.15 35.02 -42.68
N ASN A 542 -8.19 34.48 -42.03
CA ASN A 542 -9.46 35.17 -41.73
C ASN A 542 -9.40 35.97 -40.42
N ALA A 543 -8.30 35.90 -39.66
CA ALA A 543 -8.14 36.68 -38.43
C ALA A 543 -7.71 38.12 -38.75
N SER A 544 -8.47 39.10 -38.26
CA SER A 544 -8.24 40.54 -38.50
C SER A 544 -6.81 40.99 -38.12
N SER A 545 -6.18 40.31 -37.17
CA SER A 545 -4.79 40.56 -36.76
C SER A 545 -3.77 40.34 -37.89
N VAL A 546 -4.02 39.40 -38.81
CA VAL A 546 -3.10 39.11 -39.93
C VAL A 546 -3.33 40.10 -41.08
N GLN A 547 -4.59 40.47 -41.35
CA GLN A 547 -4.90 41.55 -42.30
C GLN A 547 -4.28 42.89 -41.86
N GLN A 548 -4.31 43.21 -40.57
CA GLN A 548 -3.66 44.41 -40.00
C GLN A 548 -2.13 44.37 -40.02
N GLN A 549 -1.51 43.19 -39.97
CA GLN A 549 -0.04 43.05 -39.95
C GLN A 549 0.60 43.22 -41.33
N PHE A 550 -0.13 42.92 -42.41
CA PHE A 550 0.38 42.98 -43.79
C PHE A 550 -0.27 44.06 -44.65
N ASP A 551 -1.33 44.73 -44.18
CA ASP A 551 -2.14 45.72 -44.92
C ASP A 551 -2.63 45.21 -46.29
N ILE A 552 -2.83 43.90 -46.39
CA ILE A 552 -3.30 43.20 -47.58
C ILE A 552 -4.55 42.44 -47.19
N ASP A 553 -5.67 42.79 -47.81
CA ASP A 553 -6.83 41.90 -47.76
C ASP A 553 -6.61 40.73 -48.72
N PHE A 554 -6.70 39.51 -48.16
CA PHE A 554 -6.60 38.24 -48.87
C PHE A 554 -7.97 37.71 -49.32
N ASN A 555 -9.04 38.53 -49.39
CA ASN A 555 -10.32 38.12 -49.98
C ASN A 555 -10.32 38.28 -51.50
N VAL A 556 -10.84 37.25 -52.18
CA VAL A 556 -10.97 37.19 -53.64
C VAL A 556 -12.43 36.84 -53.91
N ASP A 557 -13.19 37.87 -54.24
CA ASP A 557 -14.56 37.75 -54.74
C ASP A 557 -14.52 38.15 -56.22
N VAL A 558 -15.02 37.29 -57.10
CA VAL A 558 -15.07 37.56 -58.54
C VAL A 558 -16.52 37.44 -58.98
N ASN A 559 -17.11 38.55 -59.44
CA ASN A 559 -18.49 38.54 -59.93
C ASN A 559 -18.50 38.12 -61.41
N MET A 560 -18.67 36.82 -61.68
CA MET A 560 -18.72 36.33 -63.06
C MET A 560 -20.02 36.66 -63.81
N ALA A 561 -21.04 37.19 -63.13
CA ALA A 561 -22.31 37.56 -63.74
C ALA A 561 -22.31 38.99 -64.33
N SER A 562 -21.24 39.78 -64.13
CA SER A 562 -21.15 41.13 -64.67
C SER A 562 -20.67 41.13 -66.14
N SER A 563 -21.40 41.82 -67.01
CA SER A 563 -20.99 42.03 -68.41
C SER A 563 -19.73 42.91 -68.58
N ASP A 564 -19.25 43.54 -67.50
CA ASP A 564 -18.04 44.35 -67.51
C ASP A 564 -16.79 43.49 -67.25
N LEU A 565 -16.08 43.16 -68.33
CA LEU A 565 -14.87 42.35 -68.32
C LEU A 565 -13.67 43.04 -67.61
N THR A 566 -13.76 44.35 -67.35
CA THR A 566 -12.66 45.10 -66.70
C THR A 566 -12.54 44.75 -65.21
N ALA A 567 -13.67 44.49 -64.53
CA ALA A 567 -13.70 44.14 -63.12
C ALA A 567 -12.94 42.83 -62.82
N VAL A 568 -13.09 41.82 -63.68
CA VAL A 568 -12.39 40.53 -63.56
C VAL A 568 -10.86 40.72 -63.71
N ASN A 569 -10.43 41.60 -64.62
CA ASN A 569 -9.01 41.88 -64.85
C ASN A 569 -8.36 42.60 -63.64
N VAL A 570 -9.08 43.55 -63.01
CA VAL A 570 -8.62 44.24 -61.79
C VAL A 570 -8.41 43.26 -60.63
N VAL A 571 -9.31 42.30 -60.42
CA VAL A 571 -9.12 41.26 -59.40
C VAL A 571 -7.93 40.36 -59.75
N GLY A 572 -7.75 40.00 -61.02
CA GLY A 572 -6.59 39.25 -61.50
C GLY A 572 -5.24 39.95 -61.25
N GLN A 573 -5.17 41.27 -61.45
CA GLN A 573 -3.98 42.09 -61.13
C GLN A 573 -3.71 42.11 -59.62
N ARG A 574 -4.74 42.38 -58.79
CA ARG A 574 -4.64 42.35 -57.32
C ARG A 574 -4.12 41.01 -56.78
N ILE A 575 -4.57 39.88 -57.33
CA ILE A 575 -4.09 38.55 -56.96
C ILE A 575 -2.58 38.42 -57.23
N LYS A 576 -2.11 38.93 -58.37
CA LYS A 576 -0.72 38.81 -58.82
C LYS A 576 0.24 39.76 -58.10
N GLU A 577 -0.19 40.99 -57.83
CA GLU A 577 0.68 42.09 -57.36
C GLU A 577 0.66 42.29 -55.85
N SER A 578 -0.44 41.94 -55.16
CA SER A 578 -0.61 42.15 -53.72
C SER A 578 -0.74 40.83 -52.95
N ILE A 579 -1.73 40.00 -53.31
CA ILE A 579 -2.06 38.79 -52.56
C ILE A 579 -0.93 37.75 -52.63
N ARG A 580 -0.38 37.49 -53.83
CA ARG A 580 0.68 36.48 -54.00
C ARG A 580 2.00 36.85 -53.27
N PRO A 581 2.53 38.08 -53.37
CA PRO A 581 3.68 38.49 -52.55
C PRO A 581 3.40 38.44 -51.05
N GLY A 582 2.22 38.88 -50.59
CA GLY A 582 1.82 38.82 -49.18
C GLY A 582 1.79 37.40 -48.61
N LEU A 583 1.34 36.41 -49.40
CA LEU A 583 1.39 35.00 -49.01
C LEU A 583 2.82 34.44 -48.97
N GLN A 584 3.72 34.93 -49.83
CA GLN A 584 5.13 34.53 -49.80
C GLN A 584 5.84 35.06 -48.55
N THR A 585 5.66 36.34 -48.21
CA THR A 585 6.28 36.95 -47.02
C THR A 585 5.73 36.35 -45.72
N PHE A 586 4.41 36.14 -45.61
CA PHE A 586 3.81 35.43 -44.48
C PHE A 586 4.34 33.99 -44.35
N GLY A 587 4.43 33.26 -45.46
CA GLY A 587 5.00 31.91 -45.50
C GLY A 587 6.50 31.88 -45.18
N GLU A 588 7.25 32.96 -45.40
CA GLU A 588 8.66 33.10 -44.99
C GLU A 588 8.78 33.39 -43.49
N GLN A 589 7.95 34.27 -42.94
CA GLN A 589 7.89 34.54 -41.49
C GLN A 589 7.58 33.29 -40.68
N LEU A 590 6.53 32.53 -41.06
CA LEU A 590 6.23 31.24 -40.42
C LEU A 590 7.39 30.24 -40.52
N ARG A 591 8.12 30.23 -41.63
CA ARG A 591 9.33 29.39 -41.79
C ARG A 591 10.50 29.88 -40.93
N THR A 592 10.65 31.19 -40.67
CA THR A 592 11.68 31.68 -39.74
C THR A 592 11.31 31.43 -38.28
N GLU A 593 10.05 31.62 -37.88
CA GLU A 593 9.56 31.28 -36.54
C GLU A 593 9.70 29.78 -36.26
N TRP A 594 9.28 28.91 -37.20
CA TRP A 594 9.43 27.47 -37.05
C TRP A 594 10.90 27.05 -36.90
N ARG A 595 11.83 27.67 -37.64
CA ARG A 595 13.28 27.45 -37.44
C ARG A 595 13.75 27.92 -36.07
N GLN A 596 13.27 29.06 -35.56
CA GLN A 596 13.61 29.54 -34.23
C GLN A 596 13.13 28.58 -33.14
N TYR A 597 11.87 28.13 -33.19
CA TYR A 597 11.35 27.14 -32.24
C TYR A 597 12.05 25.78 -32.37
N SER A 598 12.37 25.33 -33.59
CA SER A 598 13.14 24.10 -33.81
C SER A 598 14.55 24.20 -33.23
N ASN A 599 15.23 25.34 -33.37
CA ASN A 599 16.55 25.57 -32.79
C ASN A 599 16.50 25.66 -31.27
N GLN A 600 15.49 26.35 -30.71
CA GLN A 600 15.26 26.39 -29.26
C GLN A 600 15.00 24.99 -28.71
N LYS A 601 14.22 24.15 -29.40
CA LYS A 601 13.99 22.77 -29.01
C LYS A 601 15.33 22.01 -28.95
N ILE A 602 16.16 22.08 -29.99
CA ILE A 602 17.48 21.45 -30.01
C ILE A 602 18.33 21.94 -28.84
N GLU A 603 18.32 23.24 -28.53
CA GLU A 603 19.06 23.81 -27.38
C GLU A 603 18.55 23.29 -26.03
N TRP A 604 17.24 23.02 -25.90
CA TRP A 604 16.66 22.41 -24.70
C TRP A 604 16.96 20.90 -24.59
N ASP A 605 16.92 20.17 -25.70
CA ASP A 605 17.31 18.76 -25.77
C ASP A 605 18.82 18.61 -25.39
N ASP A 606 19.69 19.46 -25.95
CA ASP A 606 21.12 19.57 -25.60
C ASP A 606 21.37 19.84 -24.10
N LYS A 607 20.54 20.68 -23.47
CA LYS A 607 20.62 20.97 -22.02
C LYS A 607 20.15 19.78 -21.19
N LEU A 608 19.12 19.07 -21.65
CA LEU A 608 18.60 17.87 -20.99
C LEU A 608 19.65 16.75 -21.01
N ASP A 609 20.30 16.52 -22.14
CA ASP A 609 21.36 15.50 -22.27
C ASP A 609 22.59 15.81 -21.41
N ARG A 610 22.97 17.09 -21.29
CA ARG A 610 24.05 17.54 -20.38
C ARG A 610 23.69 17.32 -18.91
N LEU A 611 22.47 17.69 -18.51
CA LEU A 611 21.99 17.47 -17.13
C LEU A 611 21.83 15.97 -16.82
N GLY A 612 21.38 15.16 -17.78
CA GLY A 612 21.33 13.70 -17.67
C GLY A 612 22.73 13.11 -17.45
N SER A 613 23.70 13.55 -18.25
CA SER A 613 25.11 13.14 -18.12
C SER A 613 25.72 13.54 -16.77
N GLU A 614 25.43 14.75 -16.28
CA GLU A 614 25.88 15.17 -14.93
C GLU A 614 25.20 14.34 -13.83
N LEU A 615 23.89 14.06 -13.94
CA LEU A 615 23.19 13.20 -12.98
C LEU A 615 23.76 11.78 -12.93
N GLU A 616 24.09 11.18 -14.08
CA GLU A 616 24.72 9.85 -14.12
C GLU A 616 26.13 9.89 -13.50
N GLN A 617 26.91 10.94 -13.78
CA GLN A 617 28.22 11.14 -13.14
C GLN A 617 28.10 11.30 -11.62
N ARG A 618 27.09 12.04 -11.13
CA ARG A 618 26.82 12.19 -9.69
C ARG A 618 26.36 10.88 -9.06
N ARG A 619 25.52 10.08 -9.72
CA ARG A 619 25.14 8.74 -9.25
C ARG A 619 26.35 7.82 -9.10
N HIS A 620 27.24 7.79 -10.09
CA HIS A 620 28.48 7.02 -10.00
C HIS A 620 29.41 7.52 -8.87
N GLN A 621 29.49 8.84 -8.63
CA GLN A 621 30.21 9.39 -7.48
C GLN A 621 29.60 8.93 -6.14
N VAL A 622 28.27 8.94 -6.01
CA VAL A 622 27.57 8.46 -4.81
C VAL A 622 27.83 6.96 -4.59
N GLN A 623 27.64 6.12 -5.60
CA GLN A 623 27.92 4.68 -5.52
C GLN A 623 29.37 4.38 -5.13
N ALA A 624 30.34 5.13 -5.67
CA ALA A 624 31.75 4.97 -5.30
C ALA A 624 32.02 5.37 -3.84
N LEU A 625 31.31 6.38 -3.32
CA LEU A 625 31.39 6.79 -1.91
C LEU A 625 30.68 5.79 -0.99
N GLU A 626 29.54 5.22 -1.39
CA GLU A 626 28.83 4.16 -0.65
C GLU A 626 29.68 2.90 -0.51
N LEU A 627 30.30 2.44 -1.61
CA LEU A 627 31.24 1.30 -1.57
C LEU A 627 32.46 1.60 -0.68
N LYS A 628 32.99 2.83 -0.73
CA LYS A 628 34.09 3.24 0.14
C LYS A 628 33.67 3.28 1.60
N LEU A 629 32.47 3.77 1.91
CA LEU A 629 31.90 3.79 3.26
C LEU A 629 31.71 2.36 3.79
N ALA A 630 31.09 1.46 3.02
CA ALA A 630 30.89 0.06 3.42
C ALA A 630 32.21 -0.69 3.69
N SER A 631 33.25 -0.44 2.88
CA SER A 631 34.59 -1.00 3.13
C SER A 631 35.28 -0.42 4.37
N LEU A 632 35.06 0.87 4.69
CA LEU A 632 35.55 1.49 5.92
C LEU A 632 34.79 1.00 7.17
N GLU A 633 33.47 0.79 7.08
CA GLU A 633 32.66 0.22 8.15
C GLU A 633 33.08 -1.23 8.45
N SER A 634 33.29 -2.04 7.41
CA SER A 634 33.81 -3.41 7.53
C SER A 634 35.20 -3.43 8.21
N ALA A 635 36.11 -2.54 7.80
CA ALA A 635 37.41 -2.41 8.44
C ALA A 635 37.33 -1.94 9.90
N ALA A 636 36.41 -1.01 10.21
CA ALA A 636 36.19 -0.52 11.57
C ALA A 636 35.60 -1.61 12.49
N GLU A 637 34.63 -2.40 12.00
CA GLU A 637 34.07 -3.51 12.76
C GLU A 637 35.10 -4.63 12.98
N ALA A 638 35.97 -4.91 12.00
CA ALA A 638 37.07 -5.86 12.15
C ALA A 638 38.08 -5.44 13.23
N GLU A 639 38.51 -4.17 13.26
CA GLU A 639 39.38 -3.65 14.33
C GLU A 639 38.64 -3.59 15.68
N LYS A 640 37.34 -3.29 15.72
CA LYS A 640 36.51 -3.35 16.93
C LYS A 640 36.40 -4.77 17.49
N GLN A 641 36.22 -5.78 16.66
CA GLN A 641 36.23 -7.19 17.07
C GLN A 641 37.60 -7.59 17.63
N LYS A 642 38.69 -7.23 16.94
CA LYS A 642 40.06 -7.48 17.38
C LYS A 642 40.38 -6.81 18.73
N LEU A 643 39.96 -5.55 18.93
CA LEU A 643 40.06 -4.85 20.20
C LEU A 643 39.20 -5.50 21.30
N SER A 644 38.01 -6.00 20.96
CA SER A 644 37.15 -6.74 21.91
C SER A 644 37.81 -8.03 22.38
N VAL A 645 38.41 -8.81 21.48
CA VAL A 645 39.16 -10.03 21.82
C VAL A 645 40.37 -9.68 22.69
N GLN A 646 41.19 -8.69 22.30
CA GLN A 646 42.31 -8.23 23.12
C GLN A 646 41.88 -7.73 24.51
N THR A 647 40.73 -7.06 24.61
CA THR A 647 40.15 -6.62 25.90
C THR A 647 39.68 -7.81 26.75
N GLN A 648 39.17 -8.88 26.12
CA GLN A 648 38.80 -10.11 26.82
C GLN A 648 40.04 -10.87 27.30
N ASP A 649 41.06 -11.03 26.46
CA ASP A 649 42.32 -11.71 26.81
C ASP A 649 43.06 -10.98 27.95
N THR A 650 43.14 -9.65 27.88
CA THR A 650 43.74 -8.84 28.95
C THR A 650 42.94 -8.89 30.25
N ARG A 651 41.59 -8.94 30.20
CA ARG A 651 40.76 -9.18 31.39
C ARG A 651 40.98 -10.57 31.98
N GLN A 652 41.09 -11.62 31.15
CA GLN A 652 41.38 -12.97 31.63
C GLN A 652 42.78 -13.06 32.27
N LEU A 653 43.78 -12.39 31.69
CA LEU A 653 45.12 -12.30 32.26
C LEU A 653 45.10 -11.53 33.59
N LEU A 654 44.38 -10.40 33.66
CA LEU A 654 44.24 -9.61 34.87
C LEU A 654 43.55 -10.40 35.99
N ALA A 655 42.47 -11.12 35.70
CA ALA A 655 41.79 -12.00 36.67
C ALA A 655 42.69 -13.14 37.17
N LYS A 656 43.56 -13.69 36.31
CA LYS A 656 44.59 -14.67 36.74
C LYS A 656 45.61 -14.04 37.68
N LEU A 657 46.13 -12.85 37.34
CA LEU A 657 47.08 -12.14 38.21
C LEU A 657 46.42 -11.72 39.55
N GLU A 658 45.16 -11.32 39.55
CA GLU A 658 44.41 -11.04 40.78
C GLU A 658 44.22 -12.30 41.64
N ALA A 659 43.94 -13.46 41.03
CA ALA A 659 43.87 -14.74 41.72
C ALA A 659 45.25 -15.18 42.27
N ASP A 660 46.33 -15.04 41.50
CA ASP A 660 47.70 -15.35 41.92
C ASP A 660 48.16 -14.44 43.07
N VAL A 661 47.86 -13.13 43.00
CA VAL A 661 48.13 -12.17 44.09
C VAL A 661 47.28 -12.49 45.32
N GLY A 662 46.00 -12.85 45.15
CA GLY A 662 45.15 -13.32 46.24
C GLY A 662 45.70 -14.58 46.91
N ALA A 663 46.14 -15.56 46.13
CA ALA A 663 46.76 -16.78 46.63
C ALA A 663 48.09 -16.50 47.36
N MET A 664 48.94 -15.63 46.82
CA MET A 664 50.17 -15.18 47.49
C MET A 664 49.90 -14.41 48.79
N SER A 665 48.84 -13.59 48.84
CA SER A 665 48.42 -12.92 50.08
C SER A 665 47.96 -13.94 51.11
N MET A 666 47.10 -14.89 50.73
CA MET A 666 46.61 -15.94 51.63
C MET A 666 47.74 -16.86 52.12
N SER A 667 48.71 -17.21 51.27
CA SER A 667 49.88 -18.00 51.70
C SER A 667 50.80 -17.19 52.62
N SER A 668 51.04 -15.91 52.31
CA SER A 668 51.80 -15.00 53.17
C SER A 668 51.13 -14.80 54.53
N ASP A 669 49.80 -14.67 54.58
CA ASP A 669 49.03 -14.55 55.83
C ASP A 669 49.09 -15.86 56.63
N GLN A 670 49.04 -17.02 55.97
CA GLN A 670 49.23 -18.33 56.62
C GLN A 670 50.65 -18.52 57.17
N GLU A 671 51.69 -18.15 56.42
CA GLU A 671 53.08 -18.18 56.88
C GLU A 671 53.29 -17.22 58.06
N LEU A 672 52.72 -16.03 58.01
CA LEU A 672 52.79 -15.04 59.09
C LEU A 672 52.07 -15.56 60.35
N LEU A 673 50.88 -16.15 60.21
CA LEU A 673 50.18 -16.80 61.32
C LEU A 673 50.96 -17.99 61.89
N ALA A 674 51.61 -18.80 61.05
CA ALA A 674 52.45 -19.91 61.52
C ALA A 674 53.62 -19.38 62.37
N VAL A 675 54.35 -18.38 61.86
CA VAL A 675 55.45 -17.71 62.59
C VAL A 675 54.96 -17.02 63.86
N GLU A 676 53.79 -16.38 63.85
CA GLU A 676 53.16 -15.79 65.04
C GLU A 676 52.88 -16.88 66.11
N THR A 677 52.36 -18.05 65.71
CA THR A 677 52.14 -19.17 66.65
C THR A 677 53.45 -19.78 67.15
N GLU A 678 54.50 -19.87 66.32
CA GLU A 678 55.84 -20.32 66.74
C GLU A 678 56.46 -19.34 67.75
N ILE A 679 56.35 -18.03 67.50
CA ILE A 679 56.76 -16.97 68.43
C ILE A 679 56.00 -17.09 69.76
N GLN A 680 54.70 -17.40 69.73
CA GLN A 680 53.92 -17.62 70.95
C GLN A 680 54.36 -18.88 71.72
N GLN A 681 54.65 -19.98 71.01
CA GLN A 681 55.18 -21.21 71.61
C GLN A 681 56.57 -20.97 72.24
N LEU A 682 57.51 -20.36 71.52
CA LEU A 682 58.84 -20.03 72.02
C LEU A 682 58.79 -19.05 73.21
N ASN A 683 57.82 -18.12 73.24
CA ASN A 683 57.59 -17.27 74.40
C ASN A 683 57.06 -18.07 75.60
N PHE A 684 56.18 -19.05 75.39
CA PHE A 684 55.71 -19.94 76.46
C PHE A 684 56.85 -20.82 77.00
N GLU A 685 57.65 -21.45 76.14
CA GLU A 685 58.84 -22.21 76.53
C GLU A 685 59.83 -21.34 77.31
N ARG A 686 60.08 -20.11 76.85
CA ARG A 686 60.91 -19.13 77.55
C ARG A 686 60.35 -18.81 78.94
N GLN A 687 59.04 -18.59 79.07
CA GLN A 687 58.40 -18.38 80.37
C GLN A 687 58.56 -19.61 81.27
N GLU A 688 58.35 -20.82 80.75
CA GLU A 688 58.53 -22.05 81.51
C GLU A 688 59.98 -22.21 81.97
N MET A 689 60.97 -21.94 81.11
CA MET A 689 62.38 -21.99 81.46
C MET A 689 62.78 -20.94 82.51
N ILE A 690 62.18 -19.74 82.46
CA ILE A 690 62.32 -18.72 83.53
C ILE A 690 61.71 -19.24 84.84
N HIS A 691 60.51 -19.84 84.81
CA HIS A 691 59.88 -20.43 85.99
C HIS A 691 60.69 -21.58 86.58
N ARG A 692 61.19 -22.51 85.75
CA ARG A 692 62.09 -23.60 86.16
C ARG A 692 63.39 -23.05 86.77
N GLY A 693 64.00 -22.02 86.15
CA GLY A 693 65.21 -21.35 86.65
C GLY A 693 65.00 -20.62 87.98
N ASN A 694 63.84 -19.98 88.16
CA ASN A 694 63.47 -19.37 89.44
C ASN A 694 63.21 -20.43 90.51
N ALA A 695 62.55 -21.54 90.18
CA ALA A 695 62.31 -22.64 91.12
C ALA A 695 63.60 -23.37 91.53
N THR A 696 64.58 -23.55 90.63
CA THR A 696 65.89 -24.09 91.00
C THR A 696 66.72 -23.10 91.82
N ARG A 697 66.66 -21.80 91.50
CA ARG A 697 67.25 -20.74 92.32
C ARG A 697 66.64 -20.67 93.72
N GLU A 698 65.33 -20.83 93.86
CA GLU A 698 64.66 -20.87 95.15
C GLU A 698 65.09 -22.10 95.96
N LYS A 699 65.15 -23.29 95.32
CA LYS A 699 65.67 -24.51 95.95
C LYS A 699 67.12 -24.38 96.41
N THR A 700 68.01 -23.81 95.59
CA THR A 700 69.41 -23.60 96.01
C THR A 700 69.53 -22.52 97.07
N GLN A 701 68.69 -21.49 97.05
CA GLN A 701 68.62 -20.50 98.12
C GLN A 701 68.12 -21.11 99.44
N GLN A 702 67.11 -21.99 99.40
CA GLN A 702 66.64 -22.76 100.55
C GLN A 702 67.73 -23.70 101.09
N GLU A 703 68.45 -24.42 100.22
CA GLU A 703 69.57 -25.26 100.63
C GLU A 703 70.73 -24.44 101.24
N ILE A 704 71.08 -23.29 100.65
CA ILE A 704 72.08 -22.38 101.22
C ILE A 704 71.62 -21.83 102.58
N MET A 705 70.34 -21.49 102.74
CA MET A 705 69.78 -21.09 104.04
C MET A 705 69.86 -22.24 105.06
N PHE A 706 69.56 -23.48 104.66
CA PHE A 706 69.67 -24.67 105.53
C PHE A 706 71.13 -24.92 105.95
N GLN A 707 72.08 -24.90 105.01
CA GLN A 707 73.50 -25.06 105.32
C GLN A 707 74.02 -23.91 106.19
N LEU A 708 73.59 -22.67 105.95
CA LEU A 708 73.89 -21.54 106.84
C LEU A 708 73.29 -21.71 108.23
N GLU A 709 72.06 -22.22 108.36
CA GLU A 709 71.46 -22.50 109.66
C GLU A 709 72.24 -23.59 110.41
N GLN A 710 72.69 -24.64 109.72
CA GLN A 710 73.55 -25.67 110.30
C GLN A 710 74.92 -25.12 110.73
N ILE A 711 75.52 -24.22 109.94
CA ILE A 711 76.76 -23.53 110.32
C ILE A 711 76.53 -22.58 111.51
N ILE A 712 75.38 -21.90 111.59
CA ILE A 712 75.01 -21.05 112.73
C ILE A 712 74.82 -21.91 113.99
N ARG A 713 74.13 -23.05 113.90
CA ARG A 713 73.97 -24.01 115.01
C ARG A 713 75.32 -24.59 115.45
N ALA A 714 76.19 -24.97 114.51
CA ALA A 714 77.54 -25.45 114.81
C ALA A 714 78.40 -24.36 115.46
N LYS A 715 78.31 -23.11 114.98
CA LYS A 715 78.99 -21.95 115.58
C LYS A 715 78.44 -21.66 116.98
N GLN A 716 77.14 -21.71 117.20
CA GLN A 716 76.51 -21.59 118.53
C GLN A 716 77.05 -22.69 119.44
N TYR A 717 76.99 -23.95 119.04
CA TYR A 717 77.52 -25.09 119.81
C TYR A 717 79.01 -24.95 120.17
N VAL A 718 79.86 -24.51 119.23
CA VAL A 718 81.29 -24.25 119.49
C VAL A 718 81.47 -23.03 120.40
N THR A 719 80.65 -21.98 120.25
CA THR A 719 80.70 -20.79 121.12
C THR A 719 80.26 -21.14 122.53
N ASP A 720 79.24 -21.98 122.69
CA ASP A 720 78.76 -22.47 123.99
C ASP A 720 79.81 -23.38 124.65
N LYS A 721 80.45 -24.28 123.88
CA LYS A 721 81.58 -25.09 124.38
C LYS A 721 82.82 -24.27 124.73
N LEU A 722 83.12 -23.21 123.98
CA LEU A 722 84.17 -22.26 124.32
C LEU A 722 83.80 -21.44 125.57
N ASN A 723 82.54 -21.04 125.72
CA ASN A 723 82.03 -20.36 126.92
C ASN A 723 82.08 -21.28 128.15
N GLU A 724 81.77 -22.57 128.01
CA GLU A 724 81.98 -23.59 129.06
C GLU A 724 83.47 -23.72 129.42
N LEU A 725 84.36 -23.84 128.43
CA LEU A 725 85.81 -23.89 128.67
C LEU A 725 86.36 -22.60 129.29
N THR A 726 85.82 -21.43 128.92
CA THR A 726 86.21 -20.13 129.50
C THR A 726 85.72 -20.01 130.94
N LYS A 727 84.50 -20.48 131.24
CA LYS A 727 84.00 -20.58 132.62
C LYS A 727 84.81 -21.58 133.45
N PHE A 728 85.21 -22.71 132.87
CA PHE A 728 86.08 -23.69 133.51
C PHE A 728 87.48 -23.12 133.81
N ALA A 729 88.06 -22.37 132.87
CA ALA A 729 89.32 -21.67 133.08
C ALA A 729 89.21 -20.55 134.14
N GLN A 730 88.10 -19.83 134.20
CA GLN A 730 87.82 -18.82 135.23
C GLN A 730 87.48 -19.39 136.61
N GLN A 731 87.22 -20.70 136.73
CA GLN A 731 87.05 -21.40 138.02
C GLN A 731 88.34 -22.08 138.51
N HIS A 732 89.42 -22.03 137.71
CA HIS A 732 90.73 -22.62 138.01
C HIS A 732 91.90 -21.62 137.91
N ALA A 733 91.58 -20.32 138.04
CA ALA A 733 92.53 -19.21 138.24
C ALA A 733 92.15 -18.45 139.52
#